data_AF-A0ABD1NZC6-F1
#
_entry.id   AF-A0ABD1NZC6-F1
#
_cell.length_a   1.000
_cell.length_b   1.000
_cell.length_c   1.000
_cell.angle_alpha   90.00
_cell.angle_beta   90.00
_cell.angle_gamma   90.00
#
_symmetry.space_group_name_H-M   'P 1'
#
loop_
_entity.id
_entity.type
_entity.pdbx_description
1 polymer ?
#
loop_
_entity_poly.entity_id
_entity_poly.type
_entity_poly.pdbx_seq_one_letter_code
_entity_poly.pdbx_strand_id
1 'polypeptide(L)'
;MELRIRCNRCAEVSLHKRFKLNFAAILIKVSLILLLLEAAYATTKELQLQRQRAEKGNENIISHSCIHDQIIEQRNRPGRNVYSVSRQVYEESGVSKPLQHRGRALLGLSELPRRHNDAKQPIRIYLNYDAVGHSSDRDCRNVGDIVKLGEPTSASFSGHPSCNPHGDPPVYGDCWYNCTLDDIAGEDKKHRLRKALGQTADWFRRALAVEPVKGNLRLSGYSACGQDGGVQLPREYVEEGVANADLILLVTTRPTTGNTLAWAVACERDQWGRAIAGHVNVAPRHLTAEAETLLSATLIHEVMHVLGFDPHAFAHFRDDRKRRRIRVTEQAMDEKLGRMVTKVVLPRVIMHSRYHYGAFSQNFTGLELEDGGGRGTSGSHWEKRLLMNEIMTGSVDTRSVVSKMTLALLEDSGWYRANYSMSDHLDWGRNQGTEFVTSPCNRWKGPYHCNTTQFSGCTYNREAEGYCPIVSYSGDLPPWARYFPQANKGGQSSLADYCTYFVAYSDGSCTDTNSARAPDRMLGEMRGSSSRCMASSLVRSGFVRGSTTQGNGCYQHRCVNNTLEVAVDGIWKVCPESGGPVQYPGFNGELICPAYHELCHVDPVPVSGRCPNSCYLHGDCIDGKCHCFLGFEGYDCNQRSCPNNCGGHGECLADGFCECENGYTGIDCSTAVCDEQCSLHGGVCDNGECEFRCSDYAGYTCQNSSSLLPNLSVCKDVLEKDVLGQHCAPSELSILQQLEEVVVMPNYHRLFPGGPRKFLNYIRGRDCDGAAKRLACWISIQKCDEDGDNRLRVCHSACQSYNLACGASLDCSDQTLFSNESEGEGLCTGWGELDSWL
;
A
#
# COMPACT_ATOMS: atom_id res chain seq x y z
N MET A 1 42.99 -37.06 55.63
CA MET A 1 44.20 -37.36 56.40
C MET A 1 45.26 -36.38 55.95
N GLU A 2 45.73 -35.56 56.90
CA GLU A 2 46.66 -34.44 56.78
C GLU A 2 47.97 -34.86 56.06
N LEU A 3 48.71 -34.00 55.36
CA LEU A 3 49.50 -32.92 55.95
C LEU A 3 49.93 -31.86 54.91
N ARG A 4 49.91 -30.62 55.37
CA ARG A 4 50.58 -29.43 54.81
C ARG A 4 52.11 -29.52 54.97
N ILE A 5 52.83 -28.68 54.21
CA ILE A 5 53.94 -27.76 54.57
C ILE A 5 54.90 -27.69 53.35
N ARG A 6 55.15 -26.60 52.61
CA ARG A 6 55.60 -25.20 52.84
C ARG A 6 57.02 -25.03 52.26
N CYS A 7 57.19 -24.02 51.39
CA CYS A 7 58.35 -23.14 51.07
C CYS A 7 59.81 -23.66 51.30
N ASN A 8 60.86 -23.32 50.54
CA ASN A 8 61.18 -22.11 49.78
C ASN A 8 62.51 -22.31 48.99
N ARG A 9 62.62 -21.62 47.85
CA ARG A 9 63.78 -20.91 47.23
C ARG A 9 65.22 -21.46 47.15
N CYS A 10 65.83 -21.04 46.02
CA CYS A 10 67.26 -20.90 45.62
C CYS A 10 67.91 -22.17 45.01
N ALA A 11 68.17 -22.20 43.69
CA ALA A 11 69.35 -21.63 42.97
C ALA A 11 70.64 -22.36 43.41
N GLU A 12 71.44 -23.01 42.57
CA GLU A 12 72.02 -22.57 41.28
C GLU A 12 72.61 -23.78 40.51
N VAL A 13 72.57 -23.68 39.16
CA VAL A 13 73.69 -23.84 38.18
C VAL A 13 74.52 -25.14 38.22
N SER A 14 74.92 -25.83 37.15
CA SER A 14 74.80 -25.81 35.68
C SER A 14 75.58 -27.06 35.25
N LEU A 15 75.16 -27.77 34.20
CA LEU A 15 76.14 -28.14 33.16
C LEU A 15 75.47 -28.47 31.82
N HIS A 16 75.73 -27.57 30.87
CA HIS A 16 76.08 -27.74 29.46
C HIS A 16 75.23 -28.68 28.58
N LYS A 17 74.50 -28.10 27.63
CA LYS A 17 74.99 -27.61 26.31
C LYS A 17 75.64 -28.70 25.44
N ARG A 18 74.82 -29.63 24.94
CA ARG A 18 75.01 -30.24 23.60
C ARG A 18 73.72 -30.70 22.88
N PHE A 19 72.55 -30.55 23.50
CA PHE A 19 71.25 -30.95 22.92
C PHE A 19 70.37 -29.80 22.38
N LYS A 20 70.85 -28.54 22.40
CA LYS A 20 70.03 -27.38 22.01
C LYS A 20 70.07 -26.98 20.53
N LEU A 21 71.04 -27.45 19.74
CA LEU A 21 71.11 -27.05 18.32
C LEU A 21 70.12 -27.79 17.41
N ASN A 22 69.76 -29.04 17.73
CA ASN A 22 68.80 -29.79 16.90
C ASN A 22 67.34 -29.51 17.28
N PHE A 23 67.05 -29.14 18.52
CA PHE A 23 65.67 -28.86 18.95
C PHE A 23 65.14 -27.53 18.41
N ALA A 24 66.01 -26.50 18.31
CA ALA A 24 65.63 -25.21 17.73
C ALA A 24 65.35 -25.31 16.22
N ALA A 25 66.15 -26.09 15.48
CA ALA A 25 65.93 -26.31 14.06
C ALA A 25 64.64 -27.12 13.78
N ILE A 26 64.31 -28.08 14.65
CA ILE A 26 63.06 -28.84 14.57
C ILE A 26 61.87 -27.95 14.93
N LEU A 27 61.96 -27.12 15.97
CA LEU A 27 60.90 -26.17 16.34
C LEU A 27 60.65 -25.13 15.24
N ILE A 28 61.68 -24.63 14.57
CA ILE A 28 61.52 -23.69 13.45
C ILE A 28 60.87 -24.40 12.26
N LYS A 29 61.27 -25.65 11.93
CA LYS A 29 60.62 -26.42 10.86
C LYS A 29 59.16 -26.77 11.19
N VAL A 30 58.85 -27.15 12.43
CA VAL A 30 57.48 -27.43 12.88
C VAL A 30 56.63 -26.16 12.89
N SER A 31 57.19 -25.01 13.30
CA SER A 31 56.50 -23.72 13.26
C SER A 31 56.27 -23.24 11.83
N LEU A 32 57.22 -23.45 10.91
CA LEU A 32 57.03 -23.18 9.48
C LEU A 32 55.97 -24.10 8.86
N ILE A 33 55.95 -25.38 9.24
CA ILE A 33 54.93 -26.33 8.78
C ILE A 33 53.56 -25.96 9.35
N LEU A 34 53.46 -25.54 10.61
CA LEU A 34 52.23 -25.03 11.22
C LEU A 34 51.76 -23.73 10.57
N LEU A 35 52.67 -22.80 10.26
CA LEU A 35 52.36 -21.56 9.54
C LEU A 35 51.92 -21.83 8.09
N LEU A 36 52.55 -22.81 7.43
CA LEU A 36 52.14 -23.25 6.09
C LEU A 36 50.80 -24.00 6.13
N LEU A 37 50.52 -24.76 7.19
CA LEU A 37 49.22 -25.39 7.44
C LEU A 37 48.14 -24.35 7.73
N GLU A 38 48.40 -23.33 8.54
CA GLU A 38 47.46 -22.24 8.78
C GLU A 38 47.24 -21.38 7.53
N ALA A 39 48.28 -21.11 6.74
CA ALA A 39 48.13 -20.41 5.46
C ALA A 39 47.37 -21.27 4.43
N ALA A 40 47.58 -22.58 4.41
CA ALA A 40 46.83 -23.52 3.57
C ALA A 40 45.37 -23.67 4.02
N TYR A 41 45.12 -23.64 5.34
CA TYR A 41 43.77 -23.70 5.92
C TYR A 41 43.01 -22.38 5.72
N ALA A 42 43.70 -21.23 5.81
CA ALA A 42 43.13 -19.93 5.50
C ALA A 42 42.76 -19.81 4.01
N THR A 43 43.64 -20.26 3.11
CA THR A 43 43.36 -20.26 1.66
C THR A 43 42.29 -21.29 1.25
N THR A 44 42.19 -22.44 1.91
CA THR A 44 41.06 -23.38 1.66
C THR A 44 39.74 -22.89 2.26
N LYS A 45 39.77 -22.20 3.41
CA LYS A 45 38.57 -21.56 3.99
C LYS A 45 38.11 -20.38 3.14
N GLU A 46 39.03 -19.60 2.56
CA GLU A 46 38.74 -18.49 1.66
C GLU A 46 38.28 -18.97 0.28
N LEU A 47 38.82 -20.10 -0.22
CA LEU A 47 38.32 -20.77 -1.43
C LEU A 47 36.97 -21.47 -1.21
N GLN A 48 36.70 -22.02 -0.02
CA GLN A 48 35.37 -22.54 0.35
C GLN A 48 34.35 -21.41 0.58
N LEU A 49 34.76 -20.26 1.14
CA LEU A 49 33.92 -19.08 1.27
C LEU A 49 33.62 -18.45 -0.09
N GLN A 50 34.60 -18.42 -1.00
CA GLN A 50 34.42 -17.99 -2.39
C GLN A 50 33.58 -18.99 -3.21
N ARG A 51 33.68 -20.30 -2.96
CA ARG A 51 32.84 -21.30 -3.61
C ARG A 51 31.40 -21.30 -3.08
N GLN A 52 31.21 -21.07 -1.77
CA GLN A 52 29.89 -20.76 -1.21
C GLN A 52 29.33 -19.41 -1.67
N ARG A 53 30.18 -18.40 -1.95
CA ARG A 53 29.75 -17.13 -2.59
C ARG A 53 29.41 -17.29 -4.06
N ALA A 54 30.07 -18.21 -4.77
CA ALA A 54 29.85 -18.46 -6.20
C ALA A 54 28.66 -19.40 -6.47
N GLU A 55 28.32 -20.30 -5.54
CA GLU A 55 27.13 -21.16 -5.63
C GLU A 55 25.88 -20.56 -4.93
N LYS A 56 26.05 -19.45 -4.19
CA LYS A 56 24.95 -18.57 -3.73
C LYS A 56 24.80 -17.32 -4.60
N GLY A 57 25.28 -17.38 -5.83
CA GLY A 57 25.14 -16.35 -6.85
C GLY A 57 23.82 -16.47 -7.60
N ASN A 58 22.70 -16.15 -6.93
CA ASN A 58 21.53 -15.49 -7.54
C ASN A 58 20.47 -15.04 -6.53
N GLU A 59 20.78 -14.97 -5.22
CA GLU A 59 19.95 -14.20 -4.29
C GLU A 59 20.41 -12.75 -4.44
N ASN A 60 19.76 -12.03 -5.36
CA ASN A 60 19.87 -10.59 -5.42
C ASN A 60 19.60 -10.04 -4.01
N ILE A 61 20.61 -9.42 -3.39
CA ILE A 61 20.39 -8.50 -2.28
C ILE A 61 19.73 -7.28 -2.93
N ILE A 62 18.41 -7.36 -3.14
CA ILE A 62 17.59 -6.30 -3.69
C ILE A 62 17.30 -5.36 -2.53
N SER A 63 17.97 -4.21 -2.52
CA SER A 63 17.67 -3.10 -1.63
C SER A 63 16.20 -2.71 -1.73
N HIS A 64 15.60 -2.37 -0.59
CA HIS A 64 14.21 -1.99 -0.40
C HIS A 64 13.84 -0.63 -1.00
N SER A 65 14.19 -0.35 -2.26
CA SER A 65 13.42 0.66 -2.99
C SER A 65 12.08 0.03 -3.34
N CYS A 66 10.98 0.60 -2.88
CA CYS A 66 9.68 0.31 -3.48
C CYS A 66 9.83 0.53 -4.99
N ILE A 67 9.88 -0.56 -5.75
CA ILE A 67 9.90 -0.51 -7.20
C ILE A 67 8.50 -0.05 -7.56
N HIS A 68 8.46 1.23 -7.90
CA HIS A 68 7.29 1.99 -8.25
C HIS A 68 6.51 1.36 -9.39
N ASP A 69 5.21 1.65 -9.43
CA ASP A 69 4.31 1.26 -10.50
C ASP A 69 4.84 1.63 -11.88
N GLN A 70 4.47 0.83 -12.87
CA GLN A 70 4.66 1.18 -14.27
C GLN A 70 3.60 2.22 -14.64
N ILE A 71 3.74 3.45 -14.14
CA ILE A 71 2.65 4.45 -14.13
C ILE A 71 2.17 4.85 -15.53
N ILE A 72 2.97 4.60 -16.58
CA ILE A 72 2.52 4.78 -17.96
C ILE A 72 2.90 3.54 -18.77
N GLU A 73 1.89 2.74 -19.14
CA GLU A 73 2.03 1.79 -20.24
C GLU A 73 2.25 2.60 -21.53
N GLN A 74 3.44 2.45 -22.14
CA GLN A 74 3.72 3.05 -23.43
C GLN A 74 2.83 2.40 -24.50
N ARG A 75 1.71 3.06 -24.84
CA ARG A 75 0.83 2.71 -25.96
C ARG A 75 1.50 3.12 -27.28
N ASN A 76 2.57 2.41 -27.66
CA ASN A 76 3.31 2.69 -28.88
C ASN A 76 2.61 2.11 -30.11
N ARG A 77 2.34 2.97 -31.10
CA ARG A 77 2.15 2.59 -32.51
C ARG A 77 3.48 2.85 -33.22
N PRO A 78 3.95 1.99 -34.15
CA PRO A 78 5.11 2.36 -34.96
C PRO A 78 4.78 3.62 -35.78
N GLY A 79 5.47 4.73 -35.46
CA GLY A 79 5.52 5.92 -36.31
C GLY A 79 4.70 7.17 -35.91
N ARG A 80 4.19 7.33 -34.68
CA ARG A 80 3.61 8.63 -34.26
C ARG A 80 3.50 8.78 -32.74
N ASN A 81 4.14 9.82 -32.18
CA ASN A 81 3.92 10.29 -30.80
C ASN A 81 2.71 11.23 -30.78
N VAL A 82 1.67 10.92 -30.00
CA VAL A 82 0.59 11.88 -29.70
C VAL A 82 0.08 11.66 -28.28
N TYR A 83 0.29 12.67 -27.42
CA TYR A 83 -0.46 12.90 -26.20
C TYR A 83 -1.73 13.67 -26.56
N SER A 84 -2.90 13.20 -26.14
CA SER A 84 -4.12 14.02 -26.15
C SER A 84 -4.86 13.84 -24.83
N VAL A 85 -4.70 14.82 -23.93
CA VAL A 85 -5.49 14.93 -22.70
C VAL A 85 -6.81 15.60 -23.07
N SER A 86 -7.89 14.83 -23.13
CA SER A 86 -9.24 15.39 -23.22
C SER A 86 -9.59 16.09 -21.90
N ARG A 87 -9.97 17.36 -21.96
CA ARG A 87 -10.37 18.16 -20.80
C ARG A 87 -11.72 17.66 -20.25
N GLN A 88 -11.73 17.04 -19.07
CA GLN A 88 -12.96 16.90 -18.29
C GLN A 88 -13.27 18.25 -17.63
N VAL A 89 -14.35 18.88 -18.09
CA VAL A 89 -14.92 20.07 -17.44
C VAL A 89 -15.89 19.55 -16.39
N TYR A 90 -15.57 19.72 -15.12
CA TYR A 90 -16.49 19.49 -14.02
C TYR A 90 -17.50 20.64 -13.97
N GLU A 91 -18.79 20.31 -13.97
CA GLU A 91 -19.85 21.27 -13.67
C GLU A 91 -19.71 21.72 -12.22
N GLU A 92 -19.34 22.99 -12.02
CA GLU A 92 -19.42 23.65 -10.72
C GLU A 92 -20.90 23.74 -10.30
N SER A 93 -21.26 22.98 -9.27
CA SER A 93 -22.53 23.19 -8.59
C SER A 93 -22.46 24.52 -7.84
N GLY A 94 -23.35 25.44 -8.22
CA GLY A 94 -23.47 26.82 -7.76
C GLY A 94 -23.00 27.10 -6.32
N VAL A 95 -21.90 27.86 -6.23
CA VAL A 95 -21.40 28.48 -5.02
C VAL A 95 -22.33 29.62 -4.60
N SER A 96 -23.11 29.43 -3.52
CA SER A 96 -23.64 30.55 -2.74
C SER A 96 -22.60 30.98 -1.68
N LYS A 97 -22.21 32.25 -1.75
CA LYS A 97 -21.19 32.95 -0.94
C LYS A 97 -21.35 32.82 0.59
N PRO A 98 -20.26 33.03 1.36
CA PRO A 98 -20.25 32.87 2.81
C PRO A 98 -20.79 34.12 3.53
N LEU A 99 -21.67 33.93 4.51
CA LEU A 99 -22.02 34.94 5.50
C LEU A 99 -21.07 34.81 6.71
N GLN A 100 -20.23 35.81 6.89
CA GLN A 100 -19.54 36.08 8.16
C GLN A 100 -20.57 36.34 9.25
N HIS A 101 -20.45 35.70 10.42
CA HIS A 101 -20.76 36.37 11.69
C HIS A 101 -19.93 35.82 12.86
N ARG A 102 -19.47 36.78 13.67
CA ARG A 102 -18.63 36.66 14.86
C ARG A 102 -19.45 36.18 16.08
N GLY A 103 -18.79 35.47 17.00
CA GLY A 103 -18.85 35.71 18.44
C GLY A 103 -20.16 35.48 19.22
N ARG A 104 -20.21 34.34 19.94
CA ARG A 104 -20.88 34.02 21.23
C ARG A 104 -22.04 34.91 21.76
N ALA A 105 -23.17 34.24 22.04
CA ALA A 105 -24.05 34.43 23.22
C ALA A 105 -24.73 33.05 23.52
N LEU A 106 -24.32 32.31 24.55
CA LEU A 106 -24.90 32.22 25.91
C LEU A 106 -26.41 31.85 25.97
N LEU A 107 -26.63 30.58 26.31
CA LEU A 107 -27.80 29.94 26.95
C LEU A 107 -29.17 30.02 26.28
N GLY A 108 -29.61 28.85 25.79
CA GLY A 108 -31.00 28.55 25.43
C GLY A 108 -31.10 27.08 25.04
N LEU A 109 -31.23 26.21 26.04
CA LEU A 109 -31.52 24.78 25.87
C LEU A 109 -32.81 24.62 25.05
N SER A 110 -32.71 23.91 23.94
CA SER A 110 -33.84 23.20 23.31
C SER A 110 -33.35 21.79 23.05
N GLU A 111 -34.07 20.81 23.61
CA GLU A 111 -33.80 19.38 23.47
C GLU A 111 -33.84 18.99 21.99
N LEU A 112 -32.66 18.87 21.39
CA LEU A 112 -32.46 18.11 20.16
C LEU A 112 -32.43 16.62 20.53
N PRO A 113 -32.93 15.71 19.67
CA PRO A 113 -32.83 14.28 19.92
C PRO A 113 -31.36 13.95 20.13
N ARG A 114 -31.04 13.22 21.21
CA ARG A 114 -29.67 12.73 21.50
C ARG A 114 -29.12 12.10 20.23
N ARG A 115 -28.23 12.81 19.53
CA ARG A 115 -27.48 12.27 18.40
C ARG A 115 -26.48 11.29 18.98
N HIS A 116 -26.57 10.04 18.51
CA HIS A 116 -25.66 8.95 18.83
C HIS A 116 -24.20 9.42 18.85
N ASN A 117 -23.49 9.13 19.95
CA ASN A 117 -22.11 9.58 20.18
C ASN A 117 -21.07 8.93 19.21
N ASP A 118 -21.49 8.00 18.35
CA ASP A 118 -20.63 7.25 17.41
C ASP A 118 -20.94 7.51 15.92
N ALA A 119 -21.49 8.69 15.58
CA ALA A 119 -21.69 9.04 14.18
C ALA A 119 -20.33 9.36 13.52
N LYS A 120 -19.76 8.42 12.76
CA LYS A 120 -18.58 8.68 11.90
C LYS A 120 -18.77 9.99 11.12
N GLN A 121 -17.77 10.87 11.16
CA GLN A 121 -17.76 12.20 10.54
C GLN A 121 -16.80 12.21 9.33
N PRO A 122 -16.96 13.15 8.37
CA PRO A 122 -16.02 13.32 7.26
C PRO A 122 -14.56 13.37 7.74
N ILE A 123 -13.68 12.58 7.11
CA ILE A 123 -12.26 12.53 7.50
C ILE A 123 -11.57 13.89 7.35
N ARG A 124 -10.79 14.30 8.36
CA ARG A 124 -10.02 15.55 8.34
C ARG A 124 -8.54 15.24 8.09
N ILE A 125 -8.06 15.56 6.89
CA ILE A 125 -6.67 15.35 6.50
C ILE A 125 -5.90 16.67 6.62
N TYR A 126 -4.85 16.67 7.44
CA TYR A 126 -3.93 17.80 7.58
C TYR A 126 -2.71 17.59 6.67
N LEU A 127 -2.42 18.58 5.83
CA LEU A 127 -1.29 18.55 4.88
C LEU A 127 -0.14 19.40 5.44
N ASN A 128 0.99 18.76 5.77
CA ASN A 128 2.21 19.46 6.17
C ASN A 128 3.19 19.57 4.99
N TYR A 129 3.67 20.78 4.72
CA TYR A 129 4.61 21.07 3.63
C TYR A 129 5.99 21.53 4.13
N ASP A 130 6.28 21.42 5.43
CA ASP A 130 7.49 22.01 6.04
C ASP A 130 8.76 21.31 5.59
N ALA A 131 8.65 20.06 5.14
CA ALA A 131 9.77 19.27 4.62
C ALA A 131 10.08 19.58 3.14
N VAL A 132 9.22 20.32 2.42
CA VAL A 132 9.38 20.58 0.99
C VAL A 132 10.57 21.52 0.72
N GLY A 133 11.67 20.97 0.19
CA GLY A 133 12.87 21.73 -0.20
C GLY A 133 13.87 21.94 0.95
N HIS A 134 13.65 21.32 2.10
CA HIS A 134 14.45 21.51 3.31
C HIS A 134 15.46 20.39 3.59
N SER A 135 15.39 19.25 2.89
CA SER A 135 16.36 18.15 2.98
C SER A 135 17.58 18.42 2.11
N SER A 136 18.73 18.74 2.72
CA SER A 136 19.94 19.13 1.99
C SER A 136 20.59 18.02 1.18
N ASP A 137 20.34 16.76 1.50
CA ASP A 137 20.92 15.59 0.82
C ASP A 137 19.93 14.84 -0.08
N ARG A 138 18.66 15.30 -0.15
CA ARG A 138 17.59 14.65 -0.95
C ARG A 138 16.82 15.62 -1.86
N ASP A 139 16.75 16.91 -1.53
CA ASP A 139 16.05 17.89 -2.35
C ASP A 139 17.00 18.59 -3.33
N CYS A 140 16.59 18.64 -4.60
CA CYS A 140 17.31 19.39 -5.63
C CYS A 140 17.11 20.90 -5.45
N ARG A 141 18.18 21.63 -5.11
CA ARG A 141 18.15 23.09 -4.95
C ARG A 141 18.71 23.80 -6.18
N ASN A 142 19.77 23.26 -6.76
CA ASN A 142 20.43 23.76 -7.96
C ASN A 142 20.64 22.64 -8.98
N VAL A 143 20.79 23.03 -10.24
CA VAL A 143 21.15 22.11 -11.33
C VAL A 143 22.58 21.62 -11.08
N GLY A 144 22.78 20.30 -11.14
CA GLY A 144 24.08 19.69 -10.85
C GLY A 144 24.26 19.22 -9.41
N ASP A 145 23.30 19.50 -8.51
CA ASP A 145 23.31 18.93 -7.15
C ASP A 145 23.23 17.39 -7.23
N ILE A 146 24.01 16.71 -6.38
CA ILE A 146 23.99 15.25 -6.27
C ILE A 146 23.23 14.88 -5.00
N VAL A 147 22.07 14.25 -5.17
CA VAL A 147 21.15 13.88 -4.08
C VAL A 147 20.96 12.37 -4.01
N LYS A 148 20.53 11.87 -2.84
CA LYS A 148 20.23 10.45 -2.63
C LYS A 148 18.82 10.11 -3.10
N LEU A 149 18.71 9.08 -3.94
CA LEU A 149 17.47 8.32 -4.17
C LEU A 149 17.59 7.00 -3.42
N GLY A 150 16.67 6.69 -2.51
CA GLY A 150 16.87 5.61 -1.56
C GLY A 150 18.09 5.85 -0.67
N GLU A 151 18.86 4.79 -0.41
CA GLU A 151 19.96 4.74 0.57
C GLU A 151 21.23 4.03 0.02
N PRO A 152 21.96 4.67 -0.92
CA PRO A 152 23.13 4.08 -1.59
C PRO A 152 24.24 3.72 -0.60
N THR A 153 24.88 2.56 -0.79
CA THR A 153 25.92 2.06 0.12
C THR A 153 27.06 3.07 0.29
N SER A 154 27.31 3.42 1.56
CA SER A 154 28.29 4.41 2.02
C SER A 154 29.73 3.97 1.76
N ALA A 155 30.21 4.05 0.52
CA ALA A 155 31.64 3.80 0.23
C ALA A 155 32.24 4.60 -0.93
N SER A 156 31.49 5.42 -1.68
CA SER A 156 32.10 6.17 -2.78
C SER A 156 31.75 7.66 -2.79
N PHE A 157 32.73 8.47 -2.39
CA PHE A 157 32.82 9.90 -2.72
C PHE A 157 32.83 10.18 -4.25
N SER A 158 32.79 9.16 -5.12
CA SER A 158 32.76 9.32 -6.57
C SER A 158 31.37 9.21 -7.23
N GLY A 159 30.27 9.16 -6.45
CA GLY A 159 28.91 9.21 -7.02
C GLY A 159 28.48 7.93 -7.76
N HIS A 160 29.04 6.78 -7.39
CA HIS A 160 28.65 5.47 -7.92
C HIS A 160 28.01 4.61 -6.82
N PRO A 161 26.87 3.93 -7.08
CA PRO A 161 26.11 3.88 -8.33
C PRO A 161 25.35 5.19 -8.61
N SER A 162 25.42 5.68 -9.86
CA SER A 162 24.66 6.87 -10.31
C SER A 162 23.37 6.43 -10.98
N CYS A 163 22.25 7.03 -10.59
CA CYS A 163 20.97 6.81 -11.24
C CYS A 163 21.02 7.43 -12.64
N ASN A 164 21.03 6.61 -13.69
CA ASN A 164 20.72 7.10 -15.03
C ASN A 164 19.24 6.84 -15.32
N PRO A 165 18.32 7.82 -15.19
CA PRO A 165 16.91 7.63 -15.50
C PRO A 165 16.67 7.34 -16.99
N HIS A 166 17.67 7.55 -17.85
CA HIS A 166 17.66 7.22 -19.27
C HIS A 166 18.56 6.01 -19.62
N GLY A 167 19.11 5.33 -18.61
CA GLY A 167 19.91 4.12 -18.80
C GLY A 167 19.03 2.93 -19.17
N ASP A 168 19.61 1.98 -19.91
CA ASP A 168 18.96 0.71 -20.23
C ASP A 168 19.82 -0.43 -19.66
N PRO A 169 19.39 -1.11 -18.57
CA PRO A 169 18.13 -0.92 -17.85
C PRO A 169 18.16 0.32 -16.93
N PRO A 170 17.01 0.98 -16.69
CA PRO A 170 16.91 2.02 -15.67
C PRO A 170 17.26 1.42 -14.32
N VAL A 171 18.18 2.05 -13.59
CA VAL A 171 18.57 1.60 -12.26
C VAL A 171 17.43 1.94 -11.30
N TYR A 172 16.67 0.92 -10.91
CA TYR A 172 15.74 0.98 -9.79
C TYR A 172 16.53 0.67 -8.51
N GLY A 173 16.53 1.59 -7.54
CA GLY A 173 17.21 1.35 -6.27
C GLY A 173 17.90 2.56 -5.66
N ASP A 174 18.64 2.23 -4.60
CA ASP A 174 19.51 3.09 -3.82
C ASP A 174 20.68 3.64 -4.64
N CYS A 175 20.59 4.90 -5.10
CA CYS A 175 21.57 5.50 -5.99
C CYS A 175 21.72 7.02 -5.84
N TRP A 176 22.80 7.56 -6.40
CA TRP A 176 23.05 9.01 -6.43
C TRP A 176 22.49 9.62 -7.71
N TYR A 177 21.64 10.64 -7.56
CA TYR A 177 20.93 11.31 -8.65
C TYR A 177 21.49 12.70 -8.90
N ASN A 178 21.70 13.03 -10.18
CA ASN A 178 22.15 14.35 -10.61
C ASN A 178 20.96 15.23 -10.99
N CYS A 179 20.70 16.27 -10.21
CA CYS A 179 19.56 17.16 -10.33
C CYS A 179 19.54 17.94 -11.65
N THR A 180 18.39 17.90 -12.33
CA THR A 180 18.11 18.71 -13.52
C THR A 180 17.26 19.93 -13.18
N LEU A 181 17.05 20.83 -14.16
CA LEU A 181 16.16 21.98 -13.98
C LEU A 181 14.72 21.55 -13.65
N ASP A 182 14.28 20.41 -14.19
CA ASP A 182 12.94 19.88 -13.96
C ASP A 182 12.77 19.31 -12.54
N ASP A 183 13.85 19.05 -11.83
CA ASP A 183 13.82 18.55 -10.45
C ASP A 183 13.75 19.65 -9.39
N ILE A 184 13.92 20.92 -9.78
CA ILE A 184 13.88 22.03 -8.83
C ILE A 184 12.42 22.44 -8.60
N ALA A 185 11.96 22.36 -7.35
CA ALA A 185 10.61 22.74 -6.93
C ALA A 185 10.48 24.27 -6.72
N GLY A 186 10.39 25.01 -7.83
CA GLY A 186 10.08 26.46 -7.79
C GLY A 186 8.65 26.77 -7.29
N GLU A 187 8.33 28.05 -7.10
CA GLU A 187 7.03 28.47 -6.53
C GLU A 187 5.81 28.03 -7.36
N ASP A 188 5.90 27.98 -8.70
CA ASP A 188 4.83 27.46 -9.56
C ASP A 188 4.53 25.98 -9.26
N LYS A 189 5.58 25.14 -9.17
CA LYS A 189 5.45 23.71 -8.84
C LYS A 189 4.90 23.52 -7.43
N LYS A 190 5.37 24.28 -6.44
CA LYS A 190 4.82 24.25 -5.07
C LYS A 190 3.35 24.64 -5.03
N HIS A 191 2.93 25.62 -5.81
CA HIS A 191 1.53 26.00 -5.92
C HIS A 191 0.67 24.88 -6.53
N ARG A 192 1.13 24.26 -7.62
CA ARG A 192 0.46 23.09 -8.24
C ARG A 192 0.34 21.92 -7.27
N LEU A 193 1.41 21.61 -6.55
CA LEU A 193 1.42 20.57 -5.52
C LEU A 193 0.36 20.83 -4.44
N ARG A 194 0.33 22.05 -3.89
CA ARG A 194 -0.66 22.44 -2.86
C ARG A 194 -2.09 22.33 -3.37
N LYS A 195 -2.33 22.77 -4.61
CA LYS A 195 -3.64 22.65 -5.26
C LYS A 195 -4.05 21.18 -5.43
N ALA A 196 -3.18 20.36 -5.99
CA ALA A 196 -3.47 18.95 -6.28
C ALA A 196 -3.74 18.16 -4.99
N LEU A 197 -2.86 18.26 -3.99
CA LEU A 197 -3.06 17.58 -2.70
C LEU A 197 -4.28 18.11 -1.91
N GLY A 198 -4.56 19.42 -2.00
CA GLY A 198 -5.78 19.99 -1.42
C GLY A 198 -7.05 19.38 -2.03
N GLN A 199 -7.08 19.23 -3.36
CA GLN A 199 -8.18 18.57 -4.07
C GLN A 199 -8.29 17.08 -3.70
N THR A 200 -7.17 16.37 -3.57
CA THR A 200 -7.14 14.98 -3.11
C THR A 200 -7.71 14.86 -1.70
N ALA A 201 -7.30 15.70 -0.77
CA ALA A 201 -7.81 15.71 0.61
C ALA A 201 -9.33 16.00 0.66
N ASP A 202 -9.81 16.96 -0.14
CA ASP A 202 -11.24 17.28 -0.25
C ASP A 202 -12.06 16.15 -0.90
N TRP A 203 -11.46 15.38 -1.81
CA TRP A 203 -12.09 14.19 -2.37
C TRP A 203 -12.28 13.12 -1.30
N PHE A 204 -11.24 12.78 -0.52
CA PHE A 204 -11.34 11.81 0.57
C PHE A 204 -12.29 12.26 1.68
N ARG A 205 -12.32 13.56 2.01
CA ARG A 205 -13.27 14.12 2.98
C ARG A 205 -14.73 13.84 2.59
N ARG A 206 -15.05 13.82 1.29
CA ARG A 206 -16.40 13.51 0.77
C ARG A 206 -16.65 12.01 0.61
N ALA A 207 -15.60 11.24 0.34
CA ALA A 207 -15.67 9.81 0.09
C ALA A 207 -15.69 8.97 1.38
N LEU A 208 -15.05 9.43 2.46
CA LEU A 208 -14.85 8.64 3.67
C LEU A 208 -15.27 9.40 4.94
N ALA A 209 -15.95 8.68 5.83
CA ALA A 209 -16.20 9.11 7.19
C ALA A 209 -15.45 8.22 8.19
N VAL A 210 -14.96 8.79 9.29
CA VAL A 210 -14.18 8.15 10.36
C VAL A 210 -14.78 8.45 11.73
N GLU A 211 -14.45 7.63 12.71
CA GLU A 211 -14.58 8.04 14.11
C GLU A 211 -13.55 9.16 14.35
N PRO A 212 -14.00 10.39 14.66
CA PRO A 212 -13.09 11.52 14.75
C PRO A 212 -12.17 11.38 15.97
N VAL A 213 -10.90 11.75 15.79
CA VAL A 213 -9.95 11.83 16.90
C VAL A 213 -10.46 12.83 17.94
N LYS A 214 -10.49 12.40 19.20
CA LYS A 214 -10.89 13.23 20.35
C LYS A 214 -9.73 14.14 20.75
N GLY A 215 -9.94 15.45 20.73
CA GLY A 215 -8.89 16.43 21.04
C GLY A 215 -7.93 16.65 19.87
N ASN A 216 -6.66 16.91 20.19
CA ASN A 216 -5.60 17.08 19.20
C ASN A 216 -5.01 15.72 18.83
N LEU A 217 -4.77 15.48 17.54
CA LEU A 217 -4.08 14.30 17.07
C LEU A 217 -2.60 14.37 17.44
N ARG A 218 -2.17 13.48 18.34
CA ARG A 218 -0.78 13.35 18.77
C ARG A 218 -0.12 12.15 18.12
N LEU A 219 1.16 12.29 17.79
CA LEU A 219 1.97 11.19 17.30
C LEU A 219 2.76 10.55 18.44
N SER A 220 2.99 9.25 18.35
CA SER A 220 3.68 8.36 19.33
C SER A 220 5.12 8.80 19.68
N GLY A 221 5.70 9.72 18.90
CA GLY A 221 6.92 10.42 19.24
C GLY A 221 8.22 9.76 18.76
N TYR A 222 8.15 8.87 17.76
CA TYR A 222 9.27 8.53 16.90
C TYR A 222 9.74 9.79 16.14
N SER A 223 11.04 10.02 15.94
CA SER A 223 11.50 11.30 15.35
C SER A 223 11.38 11.38 13.83
N ALA A 224 11.00 10.33 13.13
CA ALA A 224 10.90 10.33 11.68
C ALA A 224 9.75 9.44 11.19
N CYS A 225 9.05 9.92 10.17
CA CYS A 225 7.94 9.23 9.52
C CYS A 225 8.22 9.09 8.02
N GLY A 226 8.03 7.89 7.48
CA GLY A 226 8.08 7.63 6.04
C GLY A 226 9.29 6.83 5.57
N GLN A 227 9.52 6.82 4.25
CA GLN A 227 10.56 6.06 3.55
C GLN A 227 11.69 6.99 3.06
N ASP A 228 12.80 6.44 2.58
CA ASP A 228 13.95 7.17 2.02
C ASP A 228 14.51 8.21 3.00
N GLY A 229 14.89 7.78 4.21
CA GLY A 229 15.37 8.65 5.28
C GLY A 229 14.30 9.48 5.96
N GLY A 230 13.02 9.28 5.62
CA GLY A 230 11.85 9.81 6.31
C GLY A 230 11.74 11.34 6.32
N VAL A 231 10.74 11.83 7.04
CA VAL A 231 10.54 13.24 7.38
C VAL A 231 10.61 13.38 8.89
N GLN A 232 11.49 14.26 9.37
CA GLN A 232 11.64 14.52 10.79
C GLN A 232 10.35 15.13 11.36
N LEU A 233 9.81 14.53 12.42
CA LEU A 233 8.57 14.99 13.04
C LEU A 233 8.83 16.22 13.93
N PRO A 234 8.07 17.33 13.75
CA PRO A 234 8.13 18.47 14.66
C PRO A 234 7.77 18.07 16.09
N ARG A 235 8.50 18.59 17.09
CA ARG A 235 8.21 18.31 18.52
C ARG A 235 6.79 18.67 18.91
N GLU A 236 6.24 19.72 18.30
CA GLU A 236 4.86 20.20 18.51
C GLU A 236 3.82 19.10 18.22
N TYR A 237 4.06 18.20 17.27
CA TYR A 237 3.10 17.12 16.93
C TYR A 237 3.05 16.01 17.98
N VAL A 238 4.11 15.91 18.78
CA VAL A 238 4.22 14.95 19.87
C VAL A 238 3.67 15.56 21.17
N GLU A 239 4.06 16.79 21.47
CA GLU A 239 3.72 17.46 22.74
C GLU A 239 2.30 18.06 22.73
N GLU A 240 1.98 18.86 21.72
CA GLU A 240 0.70 19.58 21.63
C GLU A 240 -0.32 18.83 20.75
N GLY A 241 0.15 18.21 19.67
CA GLY A 241 -0.67 17.53 18.67
C GLY A 241 -1.35 18.50 17.70
N VAL A 242 -1.83 17.97 16.57
CA VAL A 242 -2.51 18.74 15.53
C VAL A 242 -4.01 18.80 15.80
N ALA A 243 -4.54 20.01 15.95
CA ALA A 243 -5.97 20.22 16.15
C ALA A 243 -6.79 19.91 14.89
N ASN A 244 -8.00 19.39 15.06
CA ASN A 244 -8.95 19.12 13.97
C ASN A 244 -8.42 18.22 12.85
N ALA A 245 -7.57 17.24 13.19
CA ALA A 245 -7.02 16.28 12.23
C ALA A 245 -7.36 14.84 12.66
N ASP A 246 -7.58 13.99 11.67
CA ASP A 246 -7.70 12.54 11.82
C ASP A 246 -6.54 11.79 11.14
N LEU A 247 -5.88 12.45 10.18
CA LEU A 247 -4.70 11.95 9.45
C LEU A 247 -3.78 13.14 9.13
N ILE A 248 -2.48 12.97 9.35
CA ILE A 248 -1.43 13.93 8.95
C ILE A 248 -0.68 13.37 7.74
N LEU A 249 -0.63 14.10 6.63
CA LEU A 249 0.22 13.77 5.49
C LEU A 249 1.43 14.72 5.46
N LEU A 250 2.61 14.15 5.64
CA LEU A 250 3.89 14.84 5.46
C LEU A 250 4.23 14.83 3.98
N VAL A 251 4.47 16.00 3.40
CA VAL A 251 4.66 16.15 1.95
C VAL A 251 6.12 16.47 1.64
N THR A 252 6.70 15.75 0.67
CA THR A 252 8.02 16.05 0.10
C THR A 252 7.98 16.15 -1.43
N THR A 253 9.01 16.77 -2.00
CA THR A 253 9.19 16.90 -3.45
C THR A 253 10.57 16.44 -3.88
N ARG A 254 10.89 15.18 -3.61
CA ARG A 254 12.16 14.55 -3.93
C ARG A 254 12.11 13.97 -5.35
N PRO A 255 13.23 13.97 -6.10
CA PRO A 255 13.29 13.33 -7.40
C PRO A 255 12.95 11.84 -7.30
N THR A 256 12.53 11.26 -8.42
CA THR A 256 12.22 9.83 -8.55
C THR A 256 12.90 9.29 -9.81
N THR A 257 13.05 7.96 -9.91
CA THR A 257 13.54 7.30 -11.13
C THR A 257 12.39 6.69 -11.93
N GLY A 258 12.65 6.46 -13.22
CA GLY A 258 11.69 5.83 -14.13
C GLY A 258 10.48 6.73 -14.42
N ASN A 259 9.30 6.11 -14.47
CA ASN A 259 8.02 6.77 -14.76
C ASN A 259 7.23 7.13 -13.48
N THR A 260 7.90 7.09 -12.33
CA THR A 260 7.28 7.32 -11.02
C THR A 260 6.89 8.79 -10.84
N LEU A 261 5.59 9.07 -10.77
CA LEU A 261 5.05 10.40 -10.55
C LEU A 261 5.07 10.79 -9.06
N ALA A 262 4.62 9.86 -8.21
CA ALA A 262 4.52 10.03 -6.77
C ALA A 262 4.63 8.66 -6.08
N TRP A 263 4.77 8.68 -4.76
CA TRP A 263 4.62 7.51 -3.90
C TRP A 263 4.08 7.95 -2.53
N ALA A 264 3.40 7.06 -1.80
CA ALA A 264 3.07 7.29 -0.41
C ALA A 264 3.06 6.04 0.47
N VAL A 265 3.30 6.24 1.77
CA VAL A 265 3.34 5.18 2.77
C VAL A 265 2.75 5.64 4.10
N ALA A 266 2.05 4.75 4.80
CA ALA A 266 1.61 4.99 6.18
C ALA A 266 2.81 4.81 7.12
N CYS A 267 2.97 5.72 8.08
CA CYS A 267 4.09 5.66 9.03
C CYS A 267 3.65 5.47 10.48
N GLU A 268 2.51 6.04 10.88
CA GLU A 268 1.99 5.93 12.23
C GLU A 268 0.55 5.46 12.21
N ARG A 269 0.18 4.66 13.21
CA ARG A 269 -1.16 4.09 13.36
C ARG A 269 -1.71 4.38 14.75
N ASP A 270 -3.03 4.46 14.88
CA ASP A 270 -3.69 4.46 16.19
C ASP A 270 -3.78 3.04 16.77
N GLN A 271 -4.26 2.91 18.01
CA GLN A 271 -4.45 1.60 18.65
C GLN A 271 -5.36 0.63 17.89
N TRP A 272 -6.19 1.10 16.95
CA TRP A 272 -7.02 0.23 16.14
C TRP A 272 -6.33 -0.21 14.85
N GLY A 273 -5.09 0.26 14.64
CA GLY A 273 -4.24 -0.02 13.48
C GLY A 273 -4.54 0.88 12.27
N ARG A 274 -5.39 1.89 12.43
CA ARG A 274 -5.71 2.85 11.36
C ARG A 274 -4.57 3.86 11.24
N ALA A 275 -4.18 4.20 10.01
CA ALA A 275 -3.16 5.20 9.77
C ALA A 275 -3.58 6.59 10.31
N ILE A 276 -2.71 7.21 11.08
CA ILE A 276 -2.86 8.58 11.61
C ILE A 276 -1.77 9.53 11.10
N ALA A 277 -0.68 8.99 10.56
CA ALA A 277 0.25 9.77 9.75
C ALA A 277 0.76 8.96 8.55
N GLY A 278 1.03 9.67 7.46
CA GLY A 278 1.65 9.12 6.25
C GLY A 278 2.60 10.11 5.61
N HIS A 279 3.49 9.60 4.77
CA HIS A 279 4.45 10.37 4.00
C HIS A 279 4.11 10.25 2.52
N VAL A 280 3.94 11.38 1.84
CA VAL A 280 3.66 11.48 0.41
C VAL A 280 4.79 12.23 -0.27
N ASN A 281 5.38 11.64 -1.30
CA ASN A 281 6.38 12.29 -2.14
C ASN A 281 5.86 12.49 -3.56
N VAL A 282 6.06 13.68 -4.12
CA VAL A 282 5.70 13.98 -5.52
C VAL A 282 6.92 14.48 -6.27
N ALA A 283 7.27 13.81 -7.37
CA ALA A 283 8.43 14.16 -8.16
C ALA A 283 8.27 15.54 -8.84
N PRO A 284 9.19 16.49 -8.62
CA PRO A 284 9.05 17.85 -9.15
C PRO A 284 8.92 17.94 -10.67
N ARG A 285 9.55 17.02 -11.41
CA ARG A 285 9.51 16.96 -12.88
C ARG A 285 8.12 16.74 -13.47
N HIS A 286 7.21 16.19 -12.66
CA HIS A 286 5.86 15.84 -13.07
C HIS A 286 4.81 16.87 -12.65
N LEU A 287 5.21 17.92 -11.92
CA LEU A 287 4.36 19.04 -11.54
C LEU A 287 4.22 20.04 -12.70
N THR A 288 3.70 19.58 -13.85
CA THR A 288 3.46 20.40 -15.05
C THR A 288 1.98 20.79 -15.20
N ALA A 289 1.66 21.69 -16.12
CA ALA A 289 0.27 22.08 -16.38
C ALA A 289 -0.52 21.00 -17.12
N GLU A 290 0.16 20.24 -17.97
CA GLU A 290 -0.43 19.23 -18.85
C GLU A 290 -0.75 17.93 -18.10
N ALA A 291 -0.11 17.70 -16.95
CA ALA A 291 -0.23 16.48 -16.17
C ALA A 291 -1.27 16.56 -15.04
N GLU A 292 -2.05 17.63 -14.91
CA GLU A 292 -2.92 17.87 -13.74
C GLU A 292 -3.91 16.72 -13.48
N THR A 293 -4.53 16.15 -14.51
CA THR A 293 -5.49 15.04 -14.36
C THR A 293 -4.80 13.74 -13.96
N LEU A 294 -3.66 13.44 -14.59
CA LEU A 294 -2.88 12.25 -14.28
C LEU A 294 -2.33 12.32 -12.85
N LEU A 295 -1.80 13.48 -12.46
CA LEU A 295 -1.32 13.76 -11.12
C LEU A 295 -2.43 13.59 -10.08
N SER A 296 -3.64 14.09 -10.36
CA SER A 296 -4.77 13.95 -9.44
C SER A 296 -5.14 12.48 -9.21
N ALA A 297 -5.22 11.68 -10.29
CA ALA A 297 -5.49 10.26 -10.19
C ALA A 297 -4.38 9.53 -9.40
N THR A 298 -3.12 9.81 -9.69
CA THR A 298 -2.00 9.21 -8.96
C THR A 298 -2.01 9.60 -7.49
N LEU A 299 -2.27 10.86 -7.14
CA LEU A 299 -2.33 11.25 -5.71
C LEU A 299 -3.47 10.55 -4.96
N ILE A 300 -4.61 10.30 -5.60
CA ILE A 300 -5.68 9.51 -4.98
C ILE A 300 -5.20 8.07 -4.78
N HIS A 301 -4.56 7.45 -5.78
CA HIS A 301 -3.96 6.13 -5.68
C HIS A 301 -2.97 6.03 -4.51
N GLU A 302 -1.99 6.93 -4.44
CA GLU A 302 -0.97 6.91 -3.38
C GLU A 302 -1.58 7.07 -1.98
N VAL A 303 -2.53 7.99 -1.83
CA VAL A 303 -3.19 8.21 -0.54
C VAL A 303 -4.08 7.01 -0.15
N MET A 304 -4.58 6.20 -1.10
CA MET A 304 -5.28 4.96 -0.77
C MET A 304 -4.35 3.92 -0.12
N HIS A 305 -3.08 3.85 -0.51
CA HIS A 305 -2.09 3.02 0.21
C HIS A 305 -1.94 3.48 1.66
N VAL A 306 -1.80 4.78 1.90
CA VAL A 306 -1.73 5.35 3.25
C VAL A 306 -2.98 5.00 4.07
N LEU A 307 -4.17 5.11 3.47
CA LEU A 307 -5.43 4.90 4.16
C LEU A 307 -5.70 3.44 4.51
N GLY A 308 -5.13 2.48 3.76
CA GLY A 308 -5.25 1.06 4.11
C GLY A 308 -5.15 0.05 2.98
N PHE A 309 -4.97 0.47 1.73
CA PHE A 309 -4.76 -0.45 0.62
C PHE A 309 -3.30 -0.90 0.57
N ASP A 310 -2.89 -1.72 1.53
CA ASP A 310 -1.50 -2.16 1.65
C ASP A 310 -1.47 -3.50 2.43
N PRO A 311 -0.61 -4.47 2.05
CA PRO A 311 -0.51 -5.74 2.75
C PRO A 311 -0.23 -5.64 4.24
N HIS A 312 0.58 -4.66 4.69
CA HIS A 312 0.80 -4.42 6.12
C HIS A 312 -0.46 -3.87 6.77
N ALA A 313 -1.18 -2.96 6.10
CA ALA A 313 -2.46 -2.46 6.61
C ALA A 313 -3.51 -3.58 6.77
N PHE A 314 -3.54 -4.56 5.86
CA PHE A 314 -4.48 -5.68 5.91
C PHE A 314 -4.39 -6.48 7.21
N ALA A 315 -3.19 -6.60 7.81
CA ALA A 315 -2.99 -7.29 9.07
C ALA A 315 -3.74 -6.65 10.25
N HIS A 316 -4.12 -5.37 10.13
CA HIS A 316 -4.79 -4.61 11.18
C HIS A 316 -6.27 -4.34 10.92
N PHE A 317 -6.83 -4.87 9.83
CA PHE A 317 -8.25 -4.67 9.52
C PHE A 317 -9.12 -5.26 10.62
N ARG A 318 -10.23 -4.59 10.89
CA ARG A 318 -11.15 -4.93 11.97
C ARG A 318 -12.51 -5.38 11.43
N ASP A 319 -13.14 -6.32 12.14
CA ASP A 319 -14.53 -6.69 11.90
C ASP A 319 -15.51 -5.63 12.42
N ASP A 320 -16.81 -5.78 12.16
CA ASP A 320 -17.82 -4.82 12.65
C ASP A 320 -17.92 -4.78 14.19
N ARG A 321 -17.33 -5.75 14.90
CA ARG A 321 -17.18 -5.76 16.37
C ARG A 321 -15.90 -5.06 16.84
N LYS A 322 -15.10 -4.51 15.92
CA LYS A 322 -13.75 -3.93 16.15
C LYS A 322 -12.66 -4.92 16.58
N ARG A 323 -12.84 -6.21 16.34
CA ARG A 323 -11.79 -7.23 16.60
C ARG A 323 -10.91 -7.40 15.37
N ARG A 324 -9.66 -7.81 15.56
CA ARG A 324 -8.75 -8.08 14.43
C ARG A 324 -9.32 -9.16 13.51
N ARG A 325 -9.32 -8.91 12.20
CA ARG A 325 -9.72 -9.93 11.22
C ARG A 325 -8.61 -10.97 11.11
N ILE A 326 -8.98 -12.23 11.34
CA ILE A 326 -8.06 -13.37 11.18
C ILE A 326 -7.71 -13.59 9.71
N ARG A 327 -8.65 -13.28 8.80
CA ARG A 327 -8.50 -13.54 7.36
C ARG A 327 -9.03 -12.38 6.53
N VAL A 328 -8.11 -11.66 5.89
CA VAL A 328 -8.38 -10.55 4.96
C VAL A 328 -8.09 -10.99 3.53
N THR A 329 -6.94 -11.64 3.35
CA THR A 329 -6.55 -12.28 2.11
C THR A 329 -6.53 -13.80 2.29
N GLU A 330 -6.76 -14.52 1.20
CA GLU A 330 -6.60 -15.95 1.10
C GLU A 330 -5.76 -16.27 -0.12
N GLN A 331 -4.66 -16.98 0.09
CA GLN A 331 -3.78 -17.41 -0.99
C GLN A 331 -4.02 -18.89 -1.27
N ALA A 332 -4.36 -19.23 -2.51
CA ALA A 332 -4.64 -20.60 -2.91
C ALA A 332 -4.18 -20.86 -4.34
N MET A 333 -3.84 -22.13 -4.63
CA MET A 333 -3.59 -22.58 -5.99
C MET A 333 -4.93 -22.59 -6.74
N ASP A 334 -5.06 -21.81 -7.80
CA ASP A 334 -6.23 -21.84 -8.65
C ASP A 334 -6.01 -22.86 -9.78
N GLU A 335 -6.73 -23.97 -9.74
CA GLU A 335 -6.57 -25.06 -10.73
C GLU A 335 -6.95 -24.63 -12.16
N LYS A 336 -7.85 -23.66 -12.31
CA LYS A 336 -8.29 -23.20 -13.63
C LYS A 336 -7.28 -22.25 -14.26
N LEU A 337 -6.66 -21.40 -13.45
CA LEU A 337 -5.61 -20.48 -13.91
C LEU A 337 -4.25 -21.16 -13.94
N GLY A 338 -4.02 -22.19 -13.13
CA GLY A 338 -2.73 -22.90 -13.05
C GLY A 338 -1.65 -22.09 -12.34
N ARG A 339 -2.03 -21.15 -11.46
CA ARG A 339 -1.12 -20.32 -10.66
C ARG A 339 -1.63 -20.13 -9.23
N MET A 340 -0.74 -19.74 -8.32
CA MET A 340 -1.12 -19.26 -7.00
C MET A 340 -1.78 -17.90 -7.13
N VAL A 341 -2.93 -17.71 -6.48
CA VAL A 341 -3.68 -16.47 -6.53
C VAL A 341 -3.95 -16.00 -5.11
N THR A 342 -3.75 -14.71 -4.86
CA THR A 342 -4.13 -14.06 -3.60
C THR A 342 -5.45 -13.34 -3.79
N LYS A 343 -6.47 -13.68 -3.00
CA LYS A 343 -7.82 -13.11 -3.10
C LYS A 343 -8.15 -12.33 -1.84
N VAL A 344 -8.70 -11.13 -1.96
CA VAL A 344 -9.35 -10.41 -0.86
C VAL A 344 -10.71 -11.05 -0.60
N VAL A 345 -10.90 -11.52 0.62
CA VAL A 345 -12.10 -12.27 1.06
C VAL A 345 -12.98 -11.45 2.01
N LEU A 346 -12.98 -10.13 1.84
CA LEU A 346 -13.72 -9.20 2.68
C LEU A 346 -15.21 -9.10 2.26
N PRO A 347 -16.16 -8.98 3.20
CA PRO A 347 -17.59 -9.14 2.91
C PRO A 347 -18.17 -8.15 1.91
N ARG A 348 -17.91 -6.84 2.06
CA ARG A 348 -18.42 -5.81 1.16
C ARG A 348 -17.66 -5.81 -0.16
N VAL A 349 -16.36 -6.11 -0.15
CA VAL A 349 -15.57 -6.31 -1.39
C VAL A 349 -16.19 -7.41 -2.25
N ILE A 350 -16.46 -8.58 -1.66
CA ILE A 350 -17.12 -9.70 -2.36
C ILE A 350 -18.50 -9.27 -2.86
N MET A 351 -19.34 -8.71 -1.99
CA MET A 351 -20.68 -8.26 -2.35
C MET A 351 -20.67 -7.31 -3.55
N HIS A 352 -19.86 -6.23 -3.50
CA HIS A 352 -19.76 -5.27 -4.60
C HIS A 352 -19.21 -5.89 -5.88
N SER A 353 -18.24 -6.80 -5.77
CA SER A 353 -17.71 -7.54 -6.91
C SER A 353 -18.77 -8.43 -7.56
N ARG A 354 -19.58 -9.15 -6.77
CA ARG A 354 -20.69 -9.97 -7.29
C ARG A 354 -21.70 -9.14 -8.06
N TYR A 355 -22.08 -7.98 -7.53
CA TYR A 355 -22.99 -7.06 -8.24
C TYR A 355 -22.37 -6.45 -9.50
N HIS A 356 -21.07 -6.16 -9.49
CA HIS A 356 -20.35 -5.62 -10.64
C HIS A 356 -20.29 -6.64 -11.78
N TYR A 357 -19.79 -7.84 -11.50
CA TYR A 357 -19.64 -8.88 -12.51
C TYR A 357 -20.96 -9.60 -12.83
N GLY A 358 -22.00 -9.47 -12.00
CA GLY A 358 -23.20 -10.32 -12.09
C GLY A 358 -22.91 -11.78 -11.69
N ALA A 359 -21.99 -11.98 -10.75
CA ALA A 359 -21.44 -13.27 -10.37
C ALA A 359 -21.98 -13.75 -9.00
N PHE A 360 -23.27 -14.08 -8.89
CA PHE A 360 -23.93 -14.46 -7.62
C PHE A 360 -23.70 -15.92 -7.17
N SER A 361 -22.78 -16.65 -7.81
CA SER A 361 -22.50 -18.06 -7.49
C SER A 361 -21.52 -18.24 -6.32
N GLN A 362 -21.73 -19.26 -5.49
CA GLN A 362 -20.76 -19.65 -4.43
C GLN A 362 -19.32 -19.84 -4.90
N ASN A 363 -19.10 -20.13 -6.19
CA ASN A 363 -17.76 -20.31 -6.77
C ASN A 363 -16.91 -19.02 -6.79
N PHE A 364 -17.53 -17.85 -6.65
CA PHE A 364 -16.81 -16.59 -6.51
C PHE A 364 -16.54 -16.30 -5.03
N THR A 365 -15.31 -16.57 -4.58
CA THR A 365 -14.93 -16.54 -3.16
C THR A 365 -14.17 -15.29 -2.74
N GLY A 366 -13.67 -14.48 -3.68
CA GLY A 366 -12.89 -13.28 -3.39
C GLY A 366 -12.43 -12.57 -4.66
N LEU A 367 -11.94 -11.34 -4.50
CA LEU A 367 -11.41 -10.53 -5.60
C LEU A 367 -9.88 -10.60 -5.61
N GLU A 368 -9.29 -10.84 -6.77
CA GLU A 368 -7.85 -11.10 -6.88
C GLU A 368 -7.00 -9.83 -6.69
N LEU A 369 -5.89 -9.99 -5.97
CA LEU A 369 -4.80 -9.03 -5.90
C LEU A 369 -3.74 -9.38 -6.94
N GLU A 370 -3.05 -8.36 -7.42
CA GLU A 370 -1.96 -8.47 -8.38
C GLU A 370 -0.83 -9.37 -7.85
N ASP A 371 -0.37 -10.31 -8.67
CA ASP A 371 0.76 -11.21 -8.38
C ASP A 371 2.00 -10.91 -9.23
N GLY A 372 1.90 -9.98 -10.19
CA GLY A 372 3.00 -9.46 -11.00
C GLY A 372 3.59 -8.14 -10.48
N GLY A 373 4.47 -7.52 -11.28
CA GLY A 373 5.00 -6.16 -11.03
C GLY A 373 6.11 -6.02 -9.98
N GLY A 374 6.36 -7.03 -9.14
CA GLY A 374 7.39 -7.01 -8.09
C GLY A 374 6.84 -6.62 -6.71
N ARG A 375 7.71 -6.39 -5.72
CA ARG A 375 7.30 -6.20 -4.30
C ARG A 375 6.46 -4.93 -4.05
N GLY A 376 6.61 -3.90 -4.88
CA GLY A 376 5.84 -2.65 -4.77
C GLY A 376 4.42 -2.76 -5.34
N THR A 377 4.18 -3.72 -6.23
CA THR A 377 2.93 -3.86 -6.97
C THR A 377 2.13 -5.09 -6.52
N SER A 378 2.80 -6.23 -6.30
CA SER A 378 2.14 -7.47 -5.91
C SER A 378 1.55 -7.39 -4.50
N GLY A 379 0.28 -7.78 -4.36
CA GLY A 379 -0.45 -7.81 -3.09
C GLY A 379 -0.93 -6.44 -2.60
N SER A 380 -0.39 -5.34 -3.12
CA SER A 380 -0.79 -3.96 -2.84
C SER A 380 -1.74 -3.36 -3.87
N HIS A 381 -2.09 -4.12 -4.91
CA HIS A 381 -2.96 -3.66 -6.01
C HIS A 381 -3.99 -4.72 -6.38
N TRP A 382 -5.09 -4.28 -6.99
CA TRP A 382 -6.02 -5.18 -7.66
C TRP A 382 -5.39 -5.79 -8.91
N GLU A 383 -5.73 -7.06 -9.16
CA GLU A 383 -5.38 -7.77 -10.38
C GLU A 383 -5.86 -7.00 -11.62
N LYS A 384 -4.90 -6.50 -12.43
CA LYS A 384 -5.23 -5.66 -13.58
C LYS A 384 -6.07 -6.43 -14.59
N ARG A 385 -5.88 -7.75 -14.76
CA ARG A 385 -6.74 -8.57 -15.64
C ARG A 385 -8.23 -8.38 -15.31
N LEU A 386 -8.59 -8.28 -14.03
CA LEU A 386 -9.99 -8.23 -13.59
C LEU A 386 -10.57 -6.82 -13.46
N LEU A 387 -9.75 -5.80 -13.26
CA LEU A 387 -10.21 -4.42 -13.00
C LEU A 387 -9.65 -3.34 -13.95
N MET A 388 -8.61 -3.64 -14.72
CA MET A 388 -8.03 -2.85 -15.82
C MET A 388 -7.73 -1.38 -15.56
N ASN A 389 -8.71 -0.50 -15.73
CA ASN A 389 -8.57 0.94 -15.55
C ASN A 389 -9.03 1.41 -14.17
N GLU A 390 -9.22 0.48 -13.23
CA GLU A 390 -9.41 0.81 -11.83
C GLU A 390 -8.13 1.42 -11.25
N ILE A 391 -8.33 2.44 -10.40
CA ILE A 391 -7.26 3.30 -9.92
C ILE A 391 -6.19 2.58 -9.10
N MET A 392 -6.53 1.51 -8.37
CA MET A 392 -5.64 0.69 -7.55
C MET A 392 -5.14 -0.56 -8.28
N THR A 393 -5.10 -0.54 -9.61
CA THR A 393 -4.27 -1.49 -10.37
C THR A 393 -2.83 -0.96 -10.43
N GLY A 394 -1.82 -1.84 -10.61
CA GLY A 394 -0.38 -1.47 -10.62
C GLY A 394 0.09 -0.61 -11.81
N SER A 395 -0.82 0.14 -12.41
CA SER A 395 -0.58 1.02 -13.56
C SER A 395 -1.70 2.05 -13.65
N VAL A 396 -1.37 3.30 -14.00
CA VAL A 396 -2.36 4.37 -14.12
C VAL A 396 -2.84 4.50 -15.57
N ASP A 397 -4.16 4.53 -15.76
CA ASP A 397 -4.75 4.83 -17.07
C ASP A 397 -5.10 6.33 -17.16
N THR A 398 -5.10 6.85 -18.38
CA THR A 398 -5.65 8.18 -18.71
C THR A 398 -7.09 8.40 -18.24
N ARG A 399 -7.85 7.31 -18.06
CA ARG A 399 -9.20 7.30 -17.49
C ARG A 399 -9.30 6.31 -16.31
N SER A 400 -8.49 6.54 -15.29
CA SER A 400 -8.60 5.78 -14.03
C SER A 400 -9.96 6.00 -13.36
N VAL A 401 -10.53 4.94 -12.79
CA VAL A 401 -11.82 4.97 -12.08
C VAL A 401 -11.66 4.51 -10.64
N VAL A 402 -12.31 5.20 -9.71
CA VAL A 402 -12.42 4.71 -8.33
C VAL A 402 -13.64 3.79 -8.23
N SER A 403 -13.42 2.48 -8.12
CA SER A 403 -14.52 1.52 -8.06
C SER A 403 -15.19 1.44 -6.68
N LYS A 404 -16.40 0.87 -6.65
CA LYS A 404 -17.05 0.47 -5.39
C LYS A 404 -16.23 -0.58 -4.63
N MET A 405 -15.45 -1.41 -5.32
CA MET A 405 -14.63 -2.46 -4.70
C MET A 405 -13.52 -1.85 -3.84
N THR A 406 -12.84 -0.81 -4.33
CA THR A 406 -11.81 -0.09 -3.58
C THR A 406 -12.38 0.65 -2.37
N LEU A 407 -13.50 1.36 -2.55
CA LEU A 407 -14.18 1.99 -1.42
C LEU A 407 -14.69 0.96 -0.41
N ALA A 408 -15.15 -0.20 -0.86
CA ALA A 408 -15.57 -1.29 0.00
C ALA A 408 -14.43 -1.92 0.79
N LEU A 409 -13.23 -2.02 0.21
CA LEU A 409 -12.04 -2.47 0.94
C LEU A 409 -11.71 -1.51 2.09
N LEU A 410 -11.76 -0.20 1.83
CA LEU A 410 -11.57 0.80 2.89
C LEU A 410 -12.70 0.73 3.94
N GLU A 411 -13.96 0.49 3.58
CA GLU A 411 -15.01 0.27 4.58
C GLU A 411 -14.80 -1.01 5.40
N ASP A 412 -14.44 -2.13 4.74
CA ASP A 412 -14.19 -3.42 5.40
C ASP A 412 -12.94 -3.45 6.28
N SER A 413 -12.06 -2.43 6.18
CA SER A 413 -10.99 -2.19 7.15
C SER A 413 -11.52 -1.97 8.57
N GLY A 414 -12.80 -1.60 8.71
CA GLY A 414 -13.43 -1.23 9.98
C GLY A 414 -13.20 0.25 10.36
N TRP A 415 -12.21 0.91 9.75
CA TRP A 415 -11.82 2.27 10.07
C TRP A 415 -12.76 3.31 9.47
N TYR A 416 -13.16 3.11 8.22
CA TYR A 416 -13.94 4.09 7.46
C TYR A 416 -15.40 3.66 7.29
N ARG A 417 -16.25 4.60 6.89
CA ARG A 417 -17.52 4.35 6.24
C ARG A 417 -17.45 5.01 4.88
N ALA A 418 -17.66 4.24 3.81
CA ALA A 418 -17.53 4.73 2.46
C ALA A 418 -18.84 5.37 1.98
N ASN A 419 -18.69 6.47 1.25
CA ASN A 419 -19.76 7.05 0.47
C ASN A 419 -19.69 6.50 -0.96
N TYR A 420 -20.41 5.41 -1.22
CA TYR A 420 -20.45 4.78 -2.54
C TYR A 420 -21.07 5.65 -3.65
N SER A 421 -21.65 6.82 -3.35
CA SER A 421 -22.07 7.77 -4.39
C SER A 421 -20.87 8.45 -5.06
N MET A 422 -19.70 8.41 -4.43
CA MET A 422 -18.44 8.97 -4.95
C MET A 422 -17.69 7.98 -5.85
N SER A 423 -18.13 6.72 -5.95
CA SER A 423 -17.50 5.75 -6.85
C SER A 423 -17.82 6.10 -8.30
N ASP A 424 -16.82 5.97 -9.15
CA ASP A 424 -16.98 6.02 -10.60
C ASP A 424 -17.65 4.75 -11.13
N HIS A 425 -18.08 4.82 -12.38
CA HIS A 425 -18.60 3.68 -13.10
C HIS A 425 -17.47 2.87 -13.74
N LEU A 426 -17.20 1.66 -13.23
CA LEU A 426 -16.30 0.71 -13.88
C LEU A 426 -17.11 -0.09 -14.91
N ASP A 427 -16.75 0.02 -16.18
CA ASP A 427 -17.39 -0.75 -17.26
C ASP A 427 -16.75 -2.14 -17.45
N TRP A 428 -15.45 -2.26 -17.15
CA TRP A 428 -14.69 -3.48 -17.42
C TRP A 428 -15.22 -4.69 -16.64
N GLY A 429 -15.56 -5.77 -17.34
CA GLY A 429 -16.06 -7.00 -16.74
C GLY A 429 -17.51 -6.91 -16.24
N ARG A 430 -18.18 -5.77 -16.39
CA ARG A 430 -19.53 -5.57 -15.87
C ARG A 430 -20.50 -6.58 -16.48
N ASN A 431 -21.28 -7.24 -15.62
CA ASN A 431 -22.27 -8.27 -15.98
C ASN A 431 -21.73 -9.43 -16.86
N GLN A 432 -20.43 -9.74 -16.83
CA GLN A 432 -19.86 -10.85 -17.60
C GLN A 432 -20.02 -12.24 -16.94
N GLY A 433 -20.52 -12.28 -15.71
CA GLY A 433 -20.78 -13.50 -14.94
C GLY A 433 -19.53 -14.11 -14.29
N THR A 434 -19.74 -15.19 -13.54
CA THR A 434 -18.68 -15.86 -12.76
C THR A 434 -17.54 -16.43 -13.63
N GLU A 435 -17.81 -16.79 -14.89
CA GLU A 435 -16.77 -17.27 -15.81
C GLU A 435 -15.69 -16.23 -16.09
N PHE A 436 -16.06 -14.94 -16.14
CA PHE A 436 -15.11 -13.85 -16.39
C PHE A 436 -14.03 -13.80 -15.31
N VAL A 437 -14.44 -13.91 -14.05
CA VAL A 437 -13.51 -13.81 -12.92
C VAL A 437 -12.71 -15.11 -12.74
N THR A 438 -13.36 -16.27 -12.89
CA THR A 438 -12.77 -17.57 -12.51
C THR A 438 -12.08 -18.32 -13.65
N SER A 439 -12.16 -17.84 -14.89
CA SER A 439 -11.55 -18.51 -16.05
C SER A 439 -10.40 -17.72 -16.63
N PRO A 440 -9.42 -18.38 -17.28
CA PRO A 440 -8.39 -17.69 -18.02
C PRO A 440 -8.99 -16.85 -19.15
N CYS A 441 -8.37 -15.72 -19.44
CA CYS A 441 -8.92 -14.70 -20.34
C CYS A 441 -9.10 -15.13 -21.80
N ASN A 442 -8.40 -16.18 -22.24
CA ASN A 442 -8.60 -16.78 -23.55
C ASN A 442 -9.99 -17.44 -23.71
N ARG A 443 -10.74 -17.65 -22.62
CA ARG A 443 -12.13 -18.13 -22.63
C ARG A 443 -13.16 -17.00 -22.58
N TRP A 444 -12.74 -15.75 -22.41
CA TRP A 444 -13.66 -14.63 -22.38
C TRP A 444 -14.32 -14.41 -23.73
N LYS A 445 -15.52 -13.83 -23.70
CA LYS A 445 -16.37 -13.62 -24.88
C LYS A 445 -16.34 -12.16 -25.30
N GLY A 446 -16.61 -11.93 -26.58
CA GLY A 446 -16.77 -10.58 -27.12
C GLY A 446 -15.47 -9.76 -27.08
N PRO A 447 -15.57 -8.43 -26.87
CA PRO A 447 -14.44 -7.50 -27.01
C PRO A 447 -13.43 -7.53 -25.84
N TYR A 448 -13.65 -8.38 -24.83
CA TYR A 448 -12.71 -8.60 -23.73
C TYR A 448 -11.53 -9.49 -24.10
N HIS A 449 -11.60 -10.18 -25.24
CA HIS A 449 -10.53 -11.04 -25.75
C HIS A 449 -10.33 -10.86 -27.26
N CYS A 450 -9.08 -10.93 -27.73
CA CYS A 450 -8.75 -10.85 -29.15
C CYS A 450 -7.58 -11.79 -29.52
N ASN A 451 -7.66 -12.45 -30.68
CA ASN A 451 -6.73 -13.53 -31.04
C ASN A 451 -5.84 -13.23 -32.28
N THR A 452 -5.98 -12.08 -32.90
CA THR A 452 -5.25 -11.73 -34.14
C THR A 452 -4.92 -10.25 -34.22
N THR A 453 -3.71 -9.95 -34.69
CA THR A 453 -3.25 -8.58 -34.96
C THR A 453 -3.73 -8.03 -36.30
N GLN A 454 -4.34 -8.88 -37.14
CA GLN A 454 -4.70 -8.52 -38.52
C GLN A 454 -5.98 -7.67 -38.62
N PHE A 455 -6.78 -7.61 -37.56
CA PHE A 455 -8.06 -6.88 -37.57
C PHE A 455 -8.07 -5.79 -36.49
N SER A 456 -8.54 -4.60 -36.88
CA SER A 456 -9.06 -3.63 -35.92
C SER A 456 -10.31 -4.22 -35.26
N GLY A 457 -10.60 -3.83 -34.02
CA GLY A 457 -11.84 -4.15 -33.32
C GLY A 457 -12.47 -2.92 -32.67
N CYS A 458 -13.49 -3.17 -31.87
CA CYS A 458 -14.06 -2.17 -30.98
C CYS A 458 -13.58 -2.44 -29.55
N THR A 459 -13.34 -1.38 -28.78
CA THR A 459 -13.10 -1.52 -27.34
C THR A 459 -14.29 -2.16 -26.64
N TYR A 460 -14.06 -2.68 -25.44
CA TYR A 460 -15.08 -3.40 -24.67
C TYR A 460 -16.36 -2.59 -24.39
N ASN A 461 -16.22 -1.28 -24.19
CA ASN A 461 -17.31 -0.33 -24.01
C ASN A 461 -17.82 0.30 -25.33
N ARG A 462 -17.26 -0.12 -26.47
CA ARG A 462 -17.55 0.38 -27.82
C ARG A 462 -17.35 1.88 -27.98
N GLU A 463 -16.59 2.54 -27.11
CA GLU A 463 -16.36 3.98 -27.21
C GLU A 463 -15.30 4.35 -28.25
N ALA A 464 -14.46 3.40 -28.65
CA ALA A 464 -13.41 3.65 -29.62
C ALA A 464 -13.19 2.44 -30.54
N GLU A 465 -12.67 2.74 -31.72
CA GLU A 465 -11.97 1.76 -32.52
C GLU A 465 -10.62 1.43 -31.87
N GLY A 466 -10.25 0.16 -31.93
CA GLY A 466 -9.03 -0.33 -31.31
C GLY A 466 -8.33 -1.40 -32.11
N TYR A 467 -7.22 -1.87 -31.56
CA TYR A 467 -6.41 -2.95 -32.09
C TYR A 467 -6.07 -3.97 -31.01
N CYS A 468 -5.66 -5.15 -31.43
CA CYS A 468 -5.22 -6.22 -30.55
C CYS A 468 -3.67 -6.20 -30.43
N PRO A 469 -3.08 -5.75 -29.32
CA PRO A 469 -1.63 -5.72 -29.14
C PRO A 469 -1.12 -7.11 -28.75
N ILE A 470 -0.78 -7.95 -29.75
CA ILE A 470 -0.10 -9.23 -29.53
C ILE A 470 1.39 -9.04 -29.77
N VAL A 471 2.19 -9.42 -28.78
CA VAL A 471 3.65 -9.25 -28.78
C VAL A 471 4.33 -10.63 -28.77
N SER A 472 5.47 -10.72 -29.43
CA SER A 472 6.37 -11.89 -29.35
C SER A 472 7.52 -11.55 -28.41
N TYR A 473 7.67 -12.33 -27.34
CA TYR A 473 8.73 -12.20 -26.36
C TYR A 473 9.99 -12.96 -26.79
N SER A 474 11.14 -12.57 -26.26
CA SER A 474 12.43 -13.22 -26.52
C SER A 474 12.53 -14.61 -25.87
N GLY A 475 11.79 -14.84 -24.78
CA GLY A 475 11.67 -16.13 -24.09
C GLY A 475 10.23 -16.61 -24.04
N ASP A 476 10.05 -17.86 -23.62
CA ASP A 476 8.73 -18.45 -23.41
C ASP A 476 8.01 -17.80 -22.23
N LEU A 477 6.71 -17.57 -22.38
CA LEU A 477 5.85 -17.12 -21.29
C LEU A 477 5.65 -18.26 -20.26
N PRO A 478 5.24 -17.94 -19.02
CA PRO A 478 4.84 -18.96 -18.05
C PRO A 478 3.72 -19.86 -18.59
N PRO A 479 3.68 -21.17 -18.25
CA PRO A 479 2.67 -22.09 -18.78
C PRO A 479 1.22 -21.62 -18.64
N TRP A 480 0.89 -20.96 -17.53
CA TRP A 480 -0.43 -20.40 -17.24
C TRP A 480 -0.80 -19.16 -18.09
N ALA A 481 0.19 -18.47 -18.67
CA ALA A 481 0.03 -17.29 -19.53
C ALA A 481 0.13 -17.62 -21.04
N ARG A 482 0.27 -18.90 -21.41
CA ARG A 482 0.41 -19.33 -22.82
C ARG A 482 -0.97 -19.48 -23.47
N TYR A 483 -1.50 -18.39 -24.01
CA TYR A 483 -2.80 -18.39 -24.69
C TYR A 483 -2.73 -18.72 -26.18
N PHE A 484 -1.54 -18.69 -26.77
CA PHE A 484 -1.30 -18.91 -28.18
C PHE A 484 -0.53 -20.22 -28.43
N PRO A 485 -0.63 -20.79 -29.66
CA PRO A 485 0.16 -21.96 -30.03
C PRO A 485 1.68 -21.75 -29.88
N GLN A 486 2.15 -20.52 -30.08
CA GLN A 486 3.53 -20.13 -29.83
C GLN A 486 3.70 -19.75 -28.35
N ALA A 487 4.60 -20.45 -27.65
CA ALA A 487 4.83 -20.27 -26.21
C ALA A 487 5.36 -18.88 -25.82
N ASN A 488 5.93 -18.13 -26.77
CA ASN A 488 6.46 -16.79 -26.56
C ASN A 488 5.51 -15.67 -27.02
N LYS A 489 4.24 -15.96 -27.30
CA LYS A 489 3.26 -14.94 -27.72
C LYS A 489 2.20 -14.69 -26.66
N GLY A 490 1.90 -13.42 -26.43
CA GLY A 490 0.88 -12.97 -25.49
C GLY A 490 0.49 -11.50 -25.70
N GLY A 491 -0.33 -10.98 -24.80
CA GLY A 491 -0.64 -9.55 -24.70
C GLY A 491 0.53 -8.75 -24.17
N GLN A 492 0.53 -7.44 -24.39
CA GLN A 492 1.65 -6.55 -24.06
C GLN A 492 1.90 -6.39 -22.55
N SER A 493 0.85 -6.45 -21.74
CA SER A 493 0.91 -6.14 -20.30
C SER A 493 1.06 -7.40 -19.46
N SER A 494 2.12 -7.47 -18.66
CA SER A 494 2.34 -8.57 -17.71
C SER A 494 1.39 -8.50 -16.52
N LEU A 495 0.97 -7.29 -16.10
CA LEU A 495 0.00 -7.07 -15.02
C LEU A 495 -1.39 -7.54 -15.41
N ALA A 496 -1.73 -7.48 -16.71
CA ALA A 496 -2.97 -8.06 -17.21
C ALA A 496 -2.81 -9.55 -17.58
N ASP A 497 -1.92 -10.29 -16.90
CA ASP A 497 -1.64 -11.71 -17.16
C ASP A 497 -1.25 -12.06 -18.61
N TYR A 498 -0.71 -11.11 -19.38
CA TYR A 498 -0.50 -11.26 -20.83
C TYR A 498 -1.80 -11.54 -21.60
N CYS A 499 -2.95 -11.16 -21.05
CA CYS A 499 -4.23 -11.23 -21.72
C CYS A 499 -4.27 -10.28 -22.92
N THR A 500 -4.94 -10.72 -23.97
CA THR A 500 -5.08 -9.97 -25.22
C THR A 500 -6.48 -9.41 -25.33
N TYR A 501 -6.60 -8.10 -25.39
CA TYR A 501 -7.86 -7.35 -25.44
C TYR A 501 -7.72 -6.16 -26.38
N PHE A 502 -8.85 -5.59 -26.82
CA PHE A 502 -8.82 -4.44 -27.71
C PHE A 502 -8.43 -3.16 -26.98
N VAL A 503 -7.32 -2.55 -27.41
CA VAL A 503 -6.84 -1.24 -26.94
C VAL A 503 -7.26 -0.17 -27.94
N ALA A 504 -7.80 0.94 -27.43
CA ALA A 504 -8.21 2.07 -28.26
C ALA A 504 -7.02 2.65 -29.06
N TYR A 505 -7.25 3.05 -30.31
CA TYR A 505 -6.32 3.94 -31.00
C TYR A 505 -6.36 5.34 -30.36
N SER A 506 -5.23 6.06 -30.40
CA SER A 506 -5.15 7.44 -29.89
C SER A 506 -6.10 8.40 -30.62
N ASP A 507 -6.41 8.14 -31.89
CA ASP A 507 -7.36 8.87 -32.72
C ASP A 507 -8.67 8.10 -32.99
N GLY A 508 -8.88 7.00 -32.25
CA GLY A 508 -9.95 6.03 -32.49
C GLY A 508 -11.29 6.36 -31.83
N SER A 509 -11.37 7.44 -31.04
CA SER A 509 -12.56 7.78 -30.26
C SER A 509 -13.80 7.94 -31.14
N CYS A 510 -14.88 7.24 -30.83
CA CYS A 510 -16.18 7.45 -31.46
C CYS A 510 -16.98 8.54 -30.76
N THR A 511 -16.73 8.77 -29.46
CA THR A 511 -17.55 9.64 -28.60
C THR A 511 -17.04 11.07 -28.49
N ASP A 512 -15.72 11.23 -28.43
CA ASP A 512 -15.04 12.53 -28.28
C ASP A 512 -14.49 12.99 -29.63
N THR A 513 -15.10 14.02 -30.20
CA THR A 513 -14.70 14.58 -31.50
C THR A 513 -13.31 15.24 -31.49
N ASN A 514 -12.78 15.61 -30.32
CA ASN A 514 -11.46 16.24 -30.21
C ASN A 514 -10.33 15.21 -30.34
N SER A 515 -10.56 14.00 -29.83
CA SER A 515 -9.62 12.87 -29.84
C SER A 515 -9.94 11.86 -30.94
N ALA A 516 -10.72 12.27 -31.94
CA ALA A 516 -11.19 11.43 -33.04
C ALA A 516 -10.61 11.86 -34.38
N ARG A 517 -10.27 10.88 -35.22
CA ARG A 517 -10.06 11.11 -36.65
C ARG A 517 -11.34 11.54 -37.36
N ALA A 518 -11.21 12.18 -38.53
CA ALA A 518 -12.36 12.59 -39.33
C ALA A 518 -13.21 11.36 -39.75
N PRO A 519 -14.55 11.44 -39.68
CA PRO A 519 -15.42 10.32 -40.04
C PRO A 519 -15.33 9.99 -41.54
N ASP A 520 -15.27 8.71 -41.87
CA ASP A 520 -15.26 8.26 -43.26
C ASP A 520 -16.68 8.26 -43.86
N ARG A 521 -16.95 9.24 -44.72
CA ARG A 521 -18.24 9.38 -45.44
C ARG A 521 -18.52 8.23 -46.41
N MET A 522 -17.50 7.52 -46.87
CA MET A 522 -17.66 6.35 -47.75
C MET A 522 -18.13 5.12 -46.99
N LEU A 523 -17.88 5.07 -45.69
CA LEU A 523 -18.37 4.02 -44.78
C LEU A 523 -19.64 4.44 -44.04
N GLY A 524 -20.06 5.70 -44.18
CA GLY A 524 -21.24 6.24 -43.52
C GLY A 524 -21.04 6.51 -42.02
N GLU A 525 -19.79 6.73 -41.60
CA GLU A 525 -19.45 6.99 -40.20
C GLU A 525 -19.97 8.34 -39.71
N MET A 526 -20.31 8.39 -38.43
CA MET A 526 -20.52 9.61 -37.68
C MET A 526 -19.90 9.49 -36.29
N ARG A 527 -19.28 10.56 -35.82
CA ARG A 527 -18.65 10.63 -34.49
C ARG A 527 -19.30 11.72 -33.65
N GLY A 528 -19.38 11.50 -32.35
CA GLY A 528 -20.06 12.36 -31.39
C GLY A 528 -20.50 11.57 -30.16
N SER A 529 -21.04 12.25 -29.15
CA SER A 529 -21.38 11.64 -27.86
C SER A 529 -22.32 10.43 -27.96
N SER A 530 -23.23 10.42 -28.94
CA SER A 530 -24.15 9.31 -29.25
C SER A 530 -23.59 8.26 -30.21
N SER A 531 -22.32 8.33 -30.60
CA SER A 531 -21.69 7.35 -31.49
C SER A 531 -20.98 6.24 -30.73
N ARG A 532 -21.02 5.03 -31.28
CA ARG A 532 -20.31 3.85 -30.75
C ARG A 532 -19.68 3.05 -31.89
N CYS A 533 -18.62 2.33 -31.56
CA CYS A 533 -17.91 1.45 -32.47
C CYS A 533 -18.71 0.17 -32.73
N MET A 534 -18.87 -0.16 -34.01
CA MET A 534 -19.55 -1.37 -34.46
C MET A 534 -18.75 -2.01 -35.61
N ALA A 535 -18.81 -3.34 -35.70
CA ALA A 535 -18.26 -4.05 -36.84
C ALA A 535 -19.10 -3.75 -38.09
N SER A 536 -18.43 -3.42 -39.20
CA SER A 536 -19.07 -2.94 -40.42
C SER A 536 -18.28 -3.30 -41.68
N SER A 537 -18.98 -3.89 -42.64
CA SER A 537 -18.52 -4.04 -44.02
C SER A 537 -19.12 -2.99 -44.96
N LEU A 538 -19.84 -1.99 -44.44
CA LEU A 538 -20.52 -0.97 -45.23
C LEU A 538 -19.55 -0.17 -46.10
N VAL A 539 -19.90 -0.03 -47.38
CA VAL A 539 -19.24 0.87 -48.33
C VAL A 539 -20.28 1.46 -49.25
N ARG A 540 -20.25 2.77 -49.48
CA ARG A 540 -21.20 3.47 -50.34
C ARG A 540 -21.22 2.84 -51.75
N SER A 541 -22.41 2.59 -52.28
CA SER A 541 -22.59 1.97 -53.59
C SER A 541 -21.86 2.78 -54.68
N GLY A 542 -21.08 2.09 -55.52
CA GLY A 542 -20.21 2.71 -56.53
C GLY A 542 -18.74 2.84 -56.11
N PHE A 543 -18.43 2.58 -54.83
CA PHE A 543 -17.06 2.51 -54.31
C PHE A 543 -16.69 1.08 -53.94
N VAL A 544 -15.42 0.74 -54.11
CA VAL A 544 -14.87 -0.57 -53.73
C VAL A 544 -13.90 -0.36 -52.57
N ARG A 545 -14.05 -1.14 -51.50
CA ARG A 545 -13.07 -1.15 -50.40
C ARG A 545 -11.75 -1.71 -50.94
N GLY A 546 -10.66 -0.96 -50.79
CA GLY A 546 -9.32 -1.45 -51.17
C GLY A 546 -8.84 -2.66 -50.34
N SER A 547 -9.52 -2.97 -49.22
CA SER A 547 -9.26 -4.12 -48.37
C SER A 547 -10.54 -4.94 -48.19
N THR A 548 -10.44 -6.26 -48.35
CA THR A 548 -11.56 -7.24 -48.33
C THR A 548 -12.02 -7.65 -46.93
N THR A 549 -11.40 -7.14 -45.87
CA THR A 549 -11.70 -7.53 -44.49
C THR A 549 -12.85 -6.69 -43.91
N GLN A 550 -13.76 -7.32 -43.15
CA GLN A 550 -14.72 -6.62 -42.29
C GLN A 550 -13.94 -5.60 -41.45
N GLY A 551 -14.32 -4.32 -41.54
CA GLY A 551 -13.73 -3.28 -40.71
C GLY A 551 -14.65 -2.94 -39.54
N ASN A 552 -14.32 -1.87 -38.84
CA ASN A 552 -15.21 -1.25 -37.86
C ASN A 552 -15.45 0.19 -38.27
N GLY A 553 -16.46 0.80 -37.66
CA GLY A 553 -16.66 2.23 -37.77
C GLY A 553 -17.49 2.76 -36.61
N CYS A 554 -17.52 4.08 -36.51
CA CYS A 554 -18.31 4.79 -35.52
C CYS A 554 -19.68 5.16 -36.10
N TYR A 555 -20.75 4.74 -35.45
CA TYR A 555 -22.12 5.00 -35.88
C TYR A 555 -22.94 5.55 -34.73
N GLN A 556 -23.82 6.51 -35.03
CA GLN A 556 -24.73 7.06 -34.04
C GLN A 556 -25.79 6.04 -33.67
N HIS A 557 -26.13 5.97 -32.38
CA HIS A 557 -27.21 5.13 -31.88
C HIS A 557 -28.19 5.94 -31.03
N ARG A 558 -29.41 5.41 -30.91
CA ARG A 558 -30.41 5.88 -29.97
C ARG A 558 -31.26 4.71 -29.47
N CYS A 559 -31.77 4.87 -28.26
CA CYS A 559 -32.60 3.87 -27.60
C CYS A 559 -34.01 4.43 -27.51
N VAL A 560 -34.94 3.87 -28.28
CA VAL A 560 -36.32 4.35 -28.40
C VAL A 560 -37.26 3.18 -28.23
N ASN A 561 -38.24 3.29 -27.33
CA ASN A 561 -39.29 2.27 -27.13
C ASN A 561 -38.75 0.83 -26.95
N ASN A 562 -37.73 0.64 -26.11
CA ASN A 562 -37.05 -0.64 -25.91
C ASN A 562 -36.40 -1.25 -27.16
N THR A 563 -36.11 -0.43 -28.17
CA THR A 563 -35.38 -0.85 -29.36
C THR A 563 -34.11 -0.03 -29.55
N LEU A 564 -33.07 -0.66 -30.08
CA LEU A 564 -31.83 -0.01 -30.46
C LEU A 564 -31.95 0.40 -31.93
N GLU A 565 -31.80 1.68 -32.21
CA GLU A 565 -31.72 2.20 -33.56
C GLU A 565 -30.33 2.75 -33.84
N VAL A 566 -29.81 2.47 -35.02
CA VAL A 566 -28.49 2.94 -35.47
C VAL A 566 -28.65 3.74 -36.76
N ALA A 567 -27.86 4.82 -36.89
CA ALA A 567 -27.87 5.69 -38.05
C ALA A 567 -26.63 5.48 -38.91
N VAL A 568 -26.86 5.35 -40.22
CA VAL A 568 -25.81 5.41 -41.26
C VAL A 568 -26.24 6.49 -42.25
N ASP A 569 -25.40 7.51 -42.45
CA ASP A 569 -25.67 8.64 -43.36
C ASP A 569 -27.04 9.30 -43.14
N GLY A 570 -27.46 9.44 -41.88
CA GLY A 570 -28.74 10.03 -41.49
C GLY A 570 -29.96 9.10 -41.59
N ILE A 571 -29.80 7.87 -42.08
CA ILE A 571 -30.86 6.87 -42.18
C ILE A 571 -30.83 6.00 -40.92
N TRP A 572 -31.93 6.00 -40.16
CA TRP A 572 -32.09 5.18 -38.95
C TRP A 572 -32.67 3.80 -39.29
N LYS A 573 -32.09 2.75 -38.72
CA LYS A 573 -32.68 1.40 -38.75
C LYS A 573 -32.69 0.78 -37.36
N VAL A 574 -33.75 0.02 -37.11
CA VAL A 574 -33.91 -0.79 -35.90
C VAL A 574 -33.00 -2.01 -35.99
N CYS A 575 -32.21 -2.24 -34.94
CA CYS A 575 -31.38 -3.41 -34.78
C CYS A 575 -32.18 -4.60 -34.21
N PRO A 576 -31.85 -5.85 -34.57
CA PRO A 576 -32.38 -7.03 -33.91
C PRO A 576 -32.08 -7.01 -32.41
N GLU A 577 -32.99 -7.52 -31.58
CA GLU A 577 -32.84 -7.51 -30.11
C GLU A 577 -31.58 -8.26 -29.64
N SER A 578 -31.30 -9.42 -30.25
CA SER A 578 -30.08 -10.22 -30.00
C SER A 578 -28.82 -9.67 -30.67
N GLY A 579 -28.92 -8.56 -31.42
CA GLY A 579 -27.88 -8.10 -32.32
C GLY A 579 -27.83 -8.92 -33.61
N GLY A 580 -27.06 -8.43 -34.59
CA GLY A 580 -26.93 -9.09 -35.89
C GLY A 580 -26.77 -8.12 -37.07
N PRO A 581 -26.65 -8.67 -38.30
CA PRO A 581 -26.41 -7.87 -39.49
C PRO A 581 -27.63 -7.05 -39.92
N VAL A 582 -27.40 -5.79 -40.29
CA VAL A 582 -28.38 -4.86 -40.85
C VAL A 582 -27.80 -4.18 -42.08
N GLN A 583 -28.55 -4.19 -43.17
CA GLN A 583 -28.17 -3.53 -44.43
C GLN A 583 -28.74 -2.12 -44.50
N TYR A 584 -28.09 -1.20 -45.21
CA TYR A 584 -28.56 0.18 -45.40
C TYR A 584 -28.69 0.51 -46.89
N PRO A 585 -29.74 1.25 -47.30
CA PRO A 585 -29.89 1.64 -48.70
C PRO A 585 -28.76 2.59 -49.12
N GLY A 586 -28.23 2.40 -50.33
CA GLY A 586 -27.10 3.19 -50.85
C GLY A 586 -25.71 2.72 -50.37
N PHE A 587 -25.65 1.63 -49.61
CA PHE A 587 -24.42 0.99 -49.17
C PHE A 587 -24.43 -0.50 -49.55
N ASN A 588 -23.27 -1.01 -49.96
CA ASN A 588 -22.97 -2.42 -50.09
C ASN A 588 -22.44 -2.94 -48.75
N GLY A 589 -22.70 -4.22 -48.43
CA GLY A 589 -22.30 -4.82 -47.16
C GLY A 589 -23.32 -4.64 -46.05
N GLU A 590 -22.89 -4.84 -44.81
CA GLU A 590 -23.75 -4.88 -43.63
C GLU A 590 -23.05 -4.24 -42.42
N LEU A 591 -23.87 -3.64 -41.55
CA LEU A 591 -23.48 -3.22 -40.22
C LEU A 591 -23.88 -4.32 -39.23
N ILE A 592 -22.98 -4.75 -38.37
CA ILE A 592 -23.31 -5.69 -37.30
C ILE A 592 -23.75 -4.89 -36.08
N CYS A 593 -25.07 -4.82 -35.87
CA CYS A 593 -25.65 -4.21 -34.69
C CYS A 593 -25.26 -5.02 -33.43
N PRO A 594 -24.89 -4.36 -32.33
CA PRO A 594 -24.81 -5.02 -31.04
C PRO A 594 -26.20 -5.43 -30.54
N ALA A 595 -26.24 -6.30 -29.54
CA ALA A 595 -27.50 -6.61 -28.88
C ALA A 595 -28.06 -5.36 -28.18
N TYR A 596 -29.39 -5.28 -28.06
CA TYR A 596 -30.07 -4.16 -27.42
C TYR A 596 -29.47 -3.85 -26.04
N HIS A 597 -29.16 -4.89 -25.27
CA HIS A 597 -28.66 -4.74 -23.92
C HIS A 597 -27.24 -4.21 -23.79
N GLU A 598 -26.44 -4.25 -24.86
CA GLU A 598 -25.07 -3.73 -24.86
C GLU A 598 -24.99 -2.21 -24.92
N LEU A 599 -25.99 -1.54 -25.53
CA LEU A 599 -26.00 -0.08 -25.71
C LEU A 599 -27.19 0.62 -25.04
N CYS A 600 -28.31 -0.06 -24.84
CA CYS A 600 -29.57 0.57 -24.45
C CYS A 600 -30.15 0.12 -23.12
N HIS A 601 -29.67 -0.97 -22.51
CA HIS A 601 -30.12 -1.34 -21.16
C HIS A 601 -29.30 -0.64 -20.09
N VAL A 602 -30.01 0.08 -19.23
CA VAL A 602 -29.50 0.63 -17.96
C VAL A 602 -29.82 -0.30 -16.78
N ASP A 603 -30.74 -1.25 -16.97
CA ASP A 603 -31.07 -2.32 -16.02
C ASP A 603 -30.47 -3.67 -16.47
N PRO A 604 -30.04 -4.55 -15.57
CA PRO A 604 -29.35 -5.77 -15.97
C PRO A 604 -30.30 -6.74 -16.67
N VAL A 605 -29.78 -7.43 -17.69
CA VAL A 605 -30.26 -8.73 -18.17
C VAL A 605 -30.74 -9.55 -16.96
N PRO A 606 -31.82 -10.34 -17.02
CA PRO A 606 -32.23 -11.19 -15.91
C PRO A 606 -31.10 -12.18 -15.58
N VAL A 607 -30.20 -11.78 -14.70
CA VAL A 607 -29.16 -12.65 -14.17
C VAL A 607 -29.88 -13.57 -13.21
N SER A 608 -30.07 -14.82 -13.63
CA SER A 608 -30.58 -15.88 -12.75
C SER A 608 -29.78 -15.87 -11.44
N GLY A 609 -30.47 -15.78 -10.31
CA GLY A 609 -29.83 -15.72 -8.98
C GLY A 609 -29.68 -14.32 -8.38
N ARG A 610 -30.33 -13.28 -8.92
CA ARG A 610 -30.37 -11.95 -8.26
C ARG A 610 -31.24 -11.99 -7.00
N CYS A 611 -30.74 -11.39 -5.92
CA CYS A 611 -31.44 -11.34 -4.64
C CYS A 611 -32.51 -10.24 -4.58
N PRO A 612 -33.55 -10.41 -3.75
CA PRO A 612 -34.58 -9.39 -3.53
C PRO A 612 -33.94 -8.07 -3.07
N ASN A 613 -34.34 -6.97 -3.70
CA ASN A 613 -33.85 -5.61 -3.41
C ASN A 613 -32.32 -5.47 -3.33
N SER A 614 -31.57 -6.37 -3.98
CA SER A 614 -30.11 -6.44 -3.87
C SER A 614 -29.61 -6.54 -2.42
N CYS A 615 -30.37 -7.21 -1.54
CA CYS A 615 -30.11 -7.33 -0.10
C CYS A 615 -29.91 -5.97 0.61
N TYR A 616 -30.46 -4.89 0.04
CA TYR A 616 -30.21 -3.49 0.46
C TYR A 616 -28.72 -3.12 0.61
N LEU A 617 -27.82 -3.90 -0.02
CA LEU A 617 -26.37 -3.82 0.19
C LEU A 617 -25.96 -3.96 1.67
N HIS A 618 -26.77 -4.68 2.45
CA HIS A 618 -26.56 -5.03 3.84
C HIS A 618 -26.37 -6.54 4.03
N GLY A 619 -26.06 -7.24 2.94
CA GLY A 619 -25.79 -8.66 2.92
C GLY A 619 -25.22 -9.12 1.59
N ASP A 620 -24.56 -10.27 1.62
CA ASP A 620 -24.05 -10.90 0.41
C ASP A 620 -25.17 -11.65 -0.33
N CYS A 621 -25.16 -11.58 -1.66
CA CYS A 621 -26.14 -12.26 -2.51
C CYS A 621 -25.53 -13.53 -3.09
N ILE A 622 -26.05 -14.67 -2.67
CA ILE A 622 -25.55 -15.99 -3.08
C ILE A 622 -26.73 -16.84 -3.56
N ASP A 623 -26.71 -17.24 -4.82
CA ASP A 623 -27.72 -18.10 -5.46
C ASP A 623 -29.17 -17.62 -5.22
N GLY A 624 -29.41 -16.30 -5.25
CA GLY A 624 -30.71 -15.68 -5.04
C GLY A 624 -31.15 -15.50 -3.59
N LYS A 625 -30.31 -15.87 -2.61
CA LYS A 625 -30.56 -15.70 -1.17
C LYS A 625 -29.64 -14.63 -0.57
N CYS A 626 -30.21 -13.79 0.29
CA CYS A 626 -29.43 -12.80 1.05
C CYS A 626 -28.81 -13.42 2.31
N HIS A 627 -27.52 -13.19 2.48
CA HIS A 627 -26.74 -13.50 3.67
C HIS A 627 -26.38 -12.20 4.38
N CYS A 628 -27.22 -11.78 5.33
CA CYS A 628 -27.11 -10.47 5.95
C CYS A 628 -25.82 -10.29 6.76
N PHE A 629 -25.27 -9.07 6.69
CA PHE A 629 -24.16 -8.66 7.53
C PHE A 629 -24.62 -8.49 8.98
N LEU A 630 -23.67 -8.49 9.91
CA LEU A 630 -23.95 -8.36 11.33
C LEU A 630 -24.72 -7.05 11.60
N GLY A 631 -25.80 -7.15 12.37
CA GLY A 631 -26.71 -6.02 12.66
C GLY A 631 -27.87 -5.88 11.67
N PHE A 632 -27.96 -6.77 10.68
CA PHE A 632 -29.06 -6.81 9.72
C PHE A 632 -29.70 -8.19 9.63
N GLU A 633 -31.01 -8.22 9.40
CA GLU A 633 -31.81 -9.43 9.31
C GLU A 633 -32.99 -9.27 8.32
N GLY A 634 -33.79 -10.34 8.20
CA GLY A 634 -34.89 -10.43 7.24
C GLY A 634 -34.48 -11.06 5.91
N TYR A 635 -35.44 -11.22 5.00
CA TYR A 635 -35.22 -11.92 3.72
C TYR A 635 -34.39 -11.11 2.71
N ASP A 636 -34.32 -9.79 2.89
CA ASP A 636 -33.58 -8.84 2.05
C ASP A 636 -32.63 -7.93 2.85
N CYS A 637 -32.36 -8.24 4.12
CA CYS A 637 -31.43 -7.50 5.00
C CYS A 637 -31.78 -6.02 5.25
N ASN A 638 -33.04 -5.63 5.07
CA ASN A 638 -33.49 -4.26 5.33
C ASN A 638 -33.76 -3.98 6.82
N GLN A 639 -33.95 -5.02 7.63
CA GLN A 639 -34.29 -4.88 9.04
C GLN A 639 -33.02 -4.83 9.87
N ARG A 640 -32.92 -3.85 10.78
CA ARG A 640 -31.84 -3.78 11.77
C ARG A 640 -32.22 -4.55 13.02
N SER A 641 -31.24 -5.21 13.63
CA SER A 641 -31.40 -5.84 14.94
C SER A 641 -30.12 -5.72 15.76
N CYS A 642 -30.26 -5.63 17.08
CA CYS A 642 -29.13 -5.58 18.00
C CYS A 642 -28.46 -6.96 18.07
N PRO A 643 -27.25 -7.12 17.51
CA PRO A 643 -26.60 -8.42 17.51
C PRO A 643 -26.27 -8.84 18.95
N ASN A 644 -26.47 -10.13 19.25
CA ASN A 644 -26.14 -10.73 20.56
C ASN A 644 -26.72 -9.98 21.77
N ASN A 645 -27.83 -9.25 21.62
CA ASN A 645 -28.39 -8.38 22.66
C ASN A 645 -27.34 -7.42 23.26
N CYS A 646 -26.56 -6.77 22.38
CA CYS A 646 -25.49 -5.85 22.73
C CYS A 646 -24.43 -6.46 23.65
N GLY A 647 -24.16 -7.76 23.46
CA GLY A 647 -23.10 -8.48 24.14
C GLY A 647 -23.29 -8.58 25.66
N GLY A 648 -24.44 -8.15 26.18
CA GLY A 648 -24.67 -7.98 27.62
C GLY A 648 -23.94 -6.79 28.25
N HIS A 649 -23.29 -5.94 27.45
CA HIS A 649 -22.50 -4.77 27.88
C HIS A 649 -23.00 -3.48 27.22
N GLY A 650 -24.30 -3.39 27.00
CA GLY A 650 -24.95 -2.26 26.37
C GLY A 650 -26.46 -2.39 26.30
N GLU A 651 -27.12 -1.29 25.95
CA GLU A 651 -28.57 -1.23 25.79
C GLU A 651 -28.96 -1.22 24.30
N CYS A 652 -29.93 -2.06 23.94
CA CYS A 652 -30.47 -2.10 22.57
C CYS A 652 -31.50 -0.98 22.38
N LEU A 653 -31.22 -0.06 21.46
CA LEU A 653 -32.09 1.05 21.11
C LEU A 653 -33.21 0.62 20.14
N ALA A 654 -34.29 1.41 20.08
CA ALA A 654 -35.49 1.09 19.30
C ALA A 654 -35.25 1.01 17.77
N ASP A 655 -34.16 1.61 17.28
CA ASP A 655 -33.72 1.59 15.88
C ASP A 655 -32.70 0.48 15.57
N GLY A 656 -32.45 -0.42 16.53
CA GLY A 656 -31.61 -1.60 16.37
C GLY A 656 -30.10 -1.36 16.54
N PHE A 657 -29.71 -0.24 17.15
CA PHE A 657 -28.32 0.05 17.53
C PHE A 657 -28.04 -0.31 18.99
N CYS A 658 -26.80 -0.69 19.28
CA CYS A 658 -26.32 -0.90 20.64
C CYS A 658 -25.64 0.36 21.18
N GLU A 659 -26.10 0.86 22.32
CA GLU A 659 -25.40 1.86 23.11
C GLU A 659 -24.49 1.14 24.12
N CYS A 660 -23.18 1.17 23.90
CA CYS A 660 -22.22 0.42 24.71
C CYS A 660 -21.95 1.09 26.07
N GLU A 661 -21.74 0.26 27.08
CA GLU A 661 -21.21 0.68 28.37
C GLU A 661 -19.76 1.20 28.23
N ASN A 662 -19.33 2.03 29.19
CA ASN A 662 -17.96 2.54 29.20
C ASN A 662 -16.95 1.40 29.24
N GLY A 663 -15.95 1.46 28.34
CA GLY A 663 -14.92 0.42 28.22
C GLY A 663 -15.27 -0.67 27.20
N TYR A 664 -16.43 -0.61 26.55
CA TYR A 664 -16.83 -1.55 25.50
C TYR A 664 -17.13 -0.82 24.18
N THR A 665 -16.94 -1.51 23.06
CA THR A 665 -17.12 -0.99 21.71
C THR A 665 -17.53 -2.09 20.72
N GLY A 666 -17.82 -1.68 19.49
CA GLY A 666 -18.24 -2.56 18.40
C GLY A 666 -19.75 -2.54 18.23
N ILE A 667 -20.23 -3.04 17.09
CA ILE A 667 -21.67 -3.02 16.76
C ILE A 667 -22.55 -3.78 17.77
N ASP A 668 -21.96 -4.69 18.56
CA ASP A 668 -22.61 -5.49 19.58
C ASP A 668 -22.01 -5.31 20.98
N CYS A 669 -21.17 -4.29 21.20
CA CYS A 669 -20.53 -3.99 22.50
C CYS A 669 -19.75 -5.16 23.13
N SER A 670 -19.34 -6.16 22.34
CA SER A 670 -18.64 -7.34 22.86
C SER A 670 -17.13 -7.15 23.03
N THR A 671 -16.57 -6.04 22.54
CA THR A 671 -15.12 -5.82 22.49
C THR A 671 -14.70 -4.79 23.52
N ALA A 672 -13.79 -5.17 24.42
CA ALA A 672 -13.24 -4.24 25.40
C ALA A 672 -12.27 -3.24 24.74
N VAL A 673 -12.27 -2.01 25.25
CA VAL A 673 -11.42 -0.90 24.81
C VAL A 673 -10.18 -0.83 25.71
N CYS A 674 -9.01 -0.62 25.09
CA CYS A 674 -7.76 -0.40 25.81
C CYS A 674 -7.65 1.05 26.29
N ASP A 675 -6.76 1.29 27.26
CA ASP A 675 -6.44 2.65 27.71
C ASP A 675 -5.84 3.49 26.56
N GLU A 676 -6.09 4.80 26.56
CA GLU A 676 -5.55 5.74 25.57
C GLU A 676 -4.01 5.73 25.51
N GLN A 677 -3.32 5.35 26.61
CA GLN A 677 -1.87 5.18 26.62
C GLN A 677 -1.37 4.11 25.63
N CYS A 678 -2.22 3.13 25.26
CA CYS A 678 -1.86 2.11 24.29
C CYS A 678 -1.41 2.72 22.94
N SER A 679 -2.14 3.73 22.45
CA SER A 679 -1.80 4.41 21.18
C SER A 679 -0.52 5.25 21.28
N LEU A 680 -0.27 5.87 22.44
CA LEU A 680 0.87 6.77 22.63
C LEU A 680 2.22 6.04 22.59
N HIS A 681 2.21 4.75 22.91
CA HIS A 681 3.39 3.90 22.86
C HIS A 681 3.54 3.12 21.54
N GLY A 682 2.62 3.29 20.58
CA GLY A 682 2.61 2.53 19.32
C GLY A 682 1.99 1.14 19.42
N GLY A 683 1.25 0.86 20.51
CA GLY A 683 0.57 -0.42 20.72
C GLY A 683 -0.77 -0.51 19.99
N VAL A 684 -1.17 -1.73 19.67
CA VAL A 684 -2.42 -2.08 19.00
C VAL A 684 -3.34 -2.80 19.99
N CYS A 685 -4.54 -2.25 20.19
CA CYS A 685 -5.55 -2.83 21.06
C CYS A 685 -6.24 -4.03 20.41
N ASP A 686 -6.33 -5.15 21.12
CA ASP A 686 -7.20 -6.27 20.78
C ASP A 686 -7.99 -6.73 22.01
N ASN A 687 -9.28 -6.40 22.03
CA ASN A 687 -10.21 -6.78 23.10
C ASN A 687 -9.73 -6.47 24.53
N GLY A 688 -9.28 -5.23 24.76
CA GLY A 688 -8.82 -4.76 26.07
C GLY A 688 -7.36 -5.11 26.40
N GLU A 689 -6.68 -5.90 25.57
CA GLU A 689 -5.25 -6.18 25.66
C GLU A 689 -4.48 -5.28 24.69
N CYS A 690 -3.49 -4.54 25.18
CA CYS A 690 -2.62 -3.72 24.34
C CYS A 690 -1.38 -4.55 23.93
N GLU A 691 -1.25 -4.82 22.64
CA GLU A 691 -0.14 -5.61 22.09
C GLU A 691 0.83 -4.73 21.30
N PHE A 692 2.13 -5.05 21.33
CA PHE A 692 3.18 -4.34 20.58
C PHE A 692 3.91 -5.34 19.67
N ARG A 693 3.56 -5.40 18.38
CA ARG A 693 4.21 -6.33 17.45
C ARG A 693 5.11 -5.57 16.49
N CYS A 694 6.25 -6.16 16.07
CA CYS A 694 7.09 -5.50 15.04
C CYS A 694 6.35 -5.31 13.73
N SER A 695 5.50 -6.28 13.37
CA SER A 695 4.71 -6.23 12.15
C SER A 695 3.70 -5.07 12.13
N ASP A 696 3.37 -4.51 13.31
CA ASP A 696 2.50 -3.34 13.41
C ASP A 696 3.21 -2.05 12.95
N TYR A 697 4.55 -2.04 12.96
CA TYR A 697 5.36 -0.93 12.48
C TYR A 697 5.82 -1.18 11.03
N ALA A 698 5.43 -0.28 10.13
CA ALA A 698 5.82 -0.37 8.72
C ALA A 698 7.34 -0.41 8.58
N GLY A 699 7.87 -1.48 7.97
CA GLY A 699 9.32 -1.65 7.72
C GLY A 699 10.13 -2.25 8.87
N TYR A 700 9.52 -2.68 9.97
CA TYR A 700 10.23 -3.33 11.10
C TYR A 700 10.14 -4.86 11.02
N THR A 701 11.24 -5.54 11.34
CA THR A 701 11.34 -7.00 11.36
C THR A 701 12.18 -7.46 12.56
N CYS A 702 12.12 -8.76 12.87
CA CYS A 702 13.00 -9.37 13.86
C CYS A 702 14.41 -9.53 13.29
N GLN A 703 15.37 -8.87 13.91
CA GLN A 703 16.79 -8.90 13.55
C GLN A 703 17.65 -9.36 14.71
N ASN A 704 18.75 -10.03 14.39
CA ASN A 704 19.67 -10.51 15.40
C ASN A 704 20.46 -9.35 16.04
N SER A 705 20.65 -9.35 17.36
CA SER A 705 21.42 -8.33 18.08
C SER A 705 22.80 -8.04 17.47
N SER A 706 23.46 -9.07 16.92
CA SER A 706 24.76 -8.95 16.25
C SER A 706 24.73 -8.04 15.01
N SER A 707 23.62 -7.92 14.30
CA SER A 707 23.46 -6.99 13.17
C SER A 707 23.10 -5.57 13.60
N LEU A 708 22.55 -5.41 14.80
CA LEU A 708 22.12 -4.12 15.36
C LEU A 708 23.26 -3.39 16.07
N LEU A 709 24.15 -4.14 16.73
CA LEU A 709 25.29 -3.65 17.52
C LEU A 709 26.14 -2.55 16.84
N PRO A 710 26.50 -2.65 15.55
CA PRO A 710 27.31 -1.63 14.89
C PRO A 710 26.61 -0.27 14.74
N ASN A 711 25.28 -0.24 14.77
CA ASN A 711 24.46 0.94 14.47
C ASN A 711 23.85 1.58 15.74
N LEU A 712 23.91 0.90 16.88
CA LEU A 712 23.28 1.34 18.12
C LEU A 712 24.27 1.37 19.29
N SER A 713 25.14 2.38 19.28
CA SER A 713 26.21 2.55 20.27
C SER A 713 25.72 2.76 21.72
N VAL A 714 24.57 3.42 21.91
CA VAL A 714 23.89 3.68 23.18
C VAL A 714 23.30 2.40 23.76
N CYS A 715 22.83 1.51 22.89
CA CYS A 715 22.29 0.20 23.23
C CYS A 715 23.35 -0.90 23.34
N LYS A 716 24.63 -0.58 23.16
CA LYS A 716 25.70 -1.57 23.07
C LYS A 716 25.73 -2.52 24.27
N ASP A 717 25.69 -1.98 25.49
CA ASP A 717 25.72 -2.77 26.73
C ASP A 717 24.53 -3.73 26.86
N VAL A 718 23.41 -3.38 26.23
CA VAL A 718 22.18 -4.18 26.21
C VAL A 718 22.31 -5.31 25.18
N LEU A 719 22.68 -4.97 23.95
CA LEU A 719 22.76 -5.91 22.83
C LEU A 719 23.95 -6.88 22.96
N GLU A 720 25.06 -6.48 23.60
CA GLU A 720 26.20 -7.37 23.88
C GLU A 720 25.88 -8.42 24.95
N LYS A 721 24.92 -8.16 25.86
CA LYS A 721 24.47 -9.16 26.83
C LYS A 721 23.46 -10.15 26.24
N ASP A 722 22.81 -9.82 25.12
CA ASP A 722 21.81 -10.64 24.42
C ASP A 722 22.18 -10.90 22.95
N VAL A 723 23.44 -11.27 22.67
CA VAL A 723 24.00 -11.38 21.30
C VAL A 723 23.24 -12.37 20.41
N LEU A 724 22.64 -13.41 21.00
CA LEU A 724 21.85 -14.41 20.29
C LEU A 724 20.36 -14.05 20.20
N GLY A 725 19.94 -13.00 20.90
CA GLY A 725 18.58 -12.48 20.86
C GLY A 725 18.21 -11.93 19.49
N GLN A 726 16.92 -12.01 19.18
CA GLN A 726 16.33 -11.27 18.08
C GLN A 726 15.56 -10.09 18.67
N HIS A 727 15.66 -8.93 18.03
CA HIS A 727 14.97 -7.72 18.43
C HIS A 727 14.26 -7.05 17.27
N CYS A 728 13.23 -6.30 17.62
CA CYS A 728 12.50 -5.45 16.72
C CYS A 728 13.36 -4.31 16.19
N ALA A 729 13.62 -4.30 14.89
CA ALA A 729 14.37 -3.22 14.28
C ALA A 729 13.98 -3.00 12.80
N PRO A 730 14.13 -1.79 12.27
CA PRO A 730 13.90 -1.51 10.85
C PRO A 730 14.74 -2.40 9.96
N SER A 731 14.14 -3.08 8.98
CA SER A 731 14.85 -3.96 8.04
C SER A 731 15.89 -3.23 7.19
N GLU A 732 15.73 -1.91 7.03
CA GLU A 732 16.62 -1.07 6.25
C GLU A 732 17.77 -0.53 7.11
N LEU A 733 19.01 -0.72 6.64
CA LEU A 733 20.23 -0.33 7.37
C LEU A 733 20.32 1.18 7.65
N SER A 734 19.77 2.00 6.76
CA SER A 734 19.69 3.46 6.88
C SER A 734 18.75 3.91 8.00
N ILE A 735 17.55 3.33 8.06
CA ILE A 735 16.59 3.58 9.14
C ILE A 735 17.15 3.03 10.45
N LEU A 736 17.86 1.90 10.39
CA LEU A 736 18.55 1.34 11.55
C LEU A 736 19.67 2.27 12.08
N GLN A 737 20.44 2.93 11.21
CA GLN A 737 21.42 3.96 11.62
C GLN A 737 20.73 5.18 12.24
N GLN A 738 19.55 5.53 11.74
CA GLN A 738 18.75 6.61 12.31
C GLN A 738 18.08 6.20 13.63
N LEU A 739 17.79 4.91 13.84
CA LEU A 739 17.06 4.41 15.02
C LEU A 739 17.66 4.91 16.34
N GLU A 740 18.99 4.97 16.44
CA GLU A 740 19.67 5.52 17.61
C GLU A 740 19.37 7.02 17.81
N GLU A 741 19.56 7.84 16.78
CA GLU A 741 19.40 9.30 16.86
C GLU A 741 17.92 9.73 16.93
N VAL A 742 17.04 8.96 16.29
CA VAL A 742 15.63 9.29 16.01
C VAL A 742 14.68 8.58 16.98
N VAL A 743 15.10 7.53 17.67
CA VAL A 743 14.21 6.81 18.60
C VAL A 743 14.85 6.65 19.97
N VAL A 744 16.05 6.05 20.04
CA VAL A 744 16.71 5.74 21.31
C VAL A 744 17.14 7.00 22.06
N MET A 745 17.81 7.93 21.38
CA MET A 745 18.33 9.17 21.98
C MET A 745 17.23 10.13 22.46
N PRO A 746 16.12 10.34 21.73
CA PRO A 746 14.96 11.07 22.22
C PRO A 746 14.34 10.45 23.48
N ASN A 747 14.15 9.12 23.51
CA ASN A 747 13.67 8.41 24.69
C ASN A 747 14.63 8.56 25.88
N TYR A 748 15.93 8.45 25.63
CA TYR A 748 16.96 8.74 26.64
C TYR A 748 16.89 10.19 27.14
N HIS A 749 16.70 11.18 26.26
CA HIS A 749 16.57 12.58 26.66
C HIS A 749 15.29 12.87 27.46
N ARG A 750 14.18 12.14 27.20
CA ARG A 750 12.96 12.19 28.02
C ARG A 750 13.18 11.61 29.41
N LEU A 751 13.90 10.48 29.50
CA LEU A 751 14.25 9.84 30.77
C LEU A 751 15.36 10.61 31.52
N PHE A 752 16.21 11.35 30.81
CA PHE A 752 17.34 12.06 31.41
C PHE A 752 17.49 13.49 30.86
N PRO A 753 16.53 14.39 31.16
CA PRO A 753 16.53 15.75 30.66
C PRO A 753 17.72 16.55 31.22
N GLY A 754 18.33 17.38 30.37
CA GLY A 754 19.45 18.25 30.76
C GLY A 754 19.04 19.26 31.84
N GLY A 755 19.88 19.46 32.86
CA GLY A 755 19.62 20.43 33.93
C GLY A 755 20.29 20.09 35.28
N PRO A 756 19.89 20.75 36.39
CA PRO A 756 20.49 20.60 37.73
C PRO A 756 20.47 19.15 38.26
N ARG A 757 19.54 18.31 37.78
CA ARG A 757 19.46 16.88 38.09
C ARG A 757 20.68 16.09 37.62
N LYS A 758 21.29 16.44 36.48
CA LYS A 758 22.57 15.85 36.02
C LYS A 758 23.70 16.11 37.01
N PHE A 759 23.74 17.31 37.59
CA PHE A 759 24.76 17.74 38.56
C PHE A 759 24.57 17.06 39.93
N LEU A 760 23.32 16.92 40.39
CA LEU A 760 22.97 16.22 41.64
C LEU A 760 23.26 14.71 41.59
N ASN A 761 23.09 14.07 40.43
CA ASN A 761 23.35 12.63 40.28
C ASN A 761 24.86 12.31 40.22
N TYR A 762 25.68 13.21 39.66
CA TYR A 762 27.13 13.11 39.74
C TYR A 762 27.64 13.13 41.20
N ILE A 763 26.97 13.86 42.08
CA ILE A 763 27.29 13.97 43.52
C ILE A 763 26.83 12.73 44.32
N ARG A 764 25.79 12.02 43.87
CA ARG A 764 25.22 10.84 44.56
C ARG A 764 25.88 9.51 44.20
N GLY A 765 26.81 9.48 43.25
CA GLY A 765 27.54 8.25 42.87
C GLY A 765 26.68 7.14 42.25
N ARG A 766 25.48 7.46 41.73
CA ARG A 766 24.60 6.48 41.07
C ARG A 766 24.77 6.53 39.55
N ASP A 767 24.81 5.37 38.90
CA ASP A 767 24.85 5.22 37.44
C ASP A 767 23.48 5.48 36.79
N CYS A 768 22.93 6.68 37.02
CA CYS A 768 21.66 7.09 36.41
C CYS A 768 21.78 7.24 34.89
N ASP A 769 22.95 7.66 34.39
CA ASP A 769 23.20 7.76 32.95
C ASP A 769 23.10 6.39 32.27
N GLY A 770 23.77 5.37 32.81
CA GLY A 770 23.69 4.00 32.32
C GLY A 770 22.28 3.40 32.47
N ALA A 771 21.62 3.63 33.60
CA ALA A 771 20.25 3.13 33.81
C ALA A 771 19.24 3.76 32.84
N ALA A 772 19.35 5.07 32.56
CA ALA A 772 18.51 5.77 31.59
C ALA A 772 18.74 5.27 30.15
N LYS A 773 20.00 5.03 29.76
CA LYS A 773 20.34 4.46 28.44
C LYS A 773 19.78 3.05 28.26
N ARG A 774 19.92 2.18 29.27
CA ARG A 774 19.37 0.82 29.23
C ARG A 774 17.85 0.82 29.11
N LEU A 775 17.17 1.61 29.93
CA LEU A 775 15.70 1.70 29.87
C LEU A 775 15.21 2.27 28.54
N ALA A 776 15.86 3.34 28.03
CA ALA A 776 15.56 3.90 26.71
C ALA A 776 15.73 2.85 25.60
N CYS A 777 16.78 2.04 25.68
CA CYS A 777 17.03 0.96 24.73
C CYS A 777 15.94 -0.11 24.78
N TRP A 778 15.60 -0.61 25.97
CA TRP A 778 14.57 -1.65 26.12
C TRP A 778 13.18 -1.21 25.67
N ILE A 779 12.83 0.06 25.88
CA ILE A 779 11.59 0.65 25.37
C ILE A 779 11.59 0.75 23.84
N SER A 780 12.75 1.07 23.25
CA SER A 780 12.87 1.36 21.82
C SER A 780 13.08 0.11 20.96
N ILE A 781 13.62 -0.97 21.53
CA ILE A 781 14.08 -2.17 20.82
C ILE A 781 13.62 -3.40 21.60
N GLN A 782 12.40 -3.83 21.31
CA GLN A 782 11.77 -4.96 21.99
C GLN A 782 12.34 -6.30 21.52
N LYS A 783 12.43 -7.30 22.41
CA LYS A 783 12.87 -8.65 22.07
C LYS A 783 11.78 -9.39 21.30
N CYS A 784 12.18 -10.20 20.33
CA CYS A 784 11.29 -11.08 19.59
C CYS A 784 11.11 -12.43 20.27
N ASP A 785 9.91 -13.00 20.18
CA ASP A 785 9.61 -14.34 20.70
C ASP A 785 9.96 -15.45 19.68
N GLU A 786 9.91 -16.73 20.09
CA GLU A 786 10.33 -17.88 19.28
C GLU A 786 9.53 -18.07 17.99
N ASP A 787 8.26 -17.64 17.95
CA ASP A 787 7.38 -17.71 16.78
C ASP A 787 7.59 -16.53 15.78
N GLY A 788 8.51 -15.60 16.09
CA GLY A 788 8.75 -14.38 15.29
C GLY A 788 7.65 -13.32 15.41
N ASP A 789 6.68 -13.53 16.31
CA ASP A 789 5.67 -12.56 16.73
C ASP A 789 6.08 -11.98 18.08
N ASN A 790 5.97 -10.66 18.24
CA ASN A 790 6.59 -9.94 19.35
C ASN A 790 5.52 -9.54 20.33
N ARG A 791 5.63 -10.01 21.57
CA ARG A 791 4.61 -9.79 22.61
C ARG A 791 5.19 -9.31 23.95
N LEU A 792 6.40 -8.75 23.96
CA LEU A 792 7.14 -8.58 25.22
C LEU A 792 7.25 -7.11 25.63
N ARG A 793 6.44 -6.74 26.63
CA ARG A 793 6.56 -5.50 27.43
C ARG A 793 7.93 -5.42 28.10
N VAL A 794 8.36 -4.21 28.50
CA VAL A 794 9.62 -4.06 29.23
C VAL A 794 9.49 -4.64 30.64
N CYS A 795 10.45 -5.41 31.16
CA CYS A 795 10.26 -5.98 32.49
C CYS A 795 10.10 -4.88 33.56
N HIS A 796 9.17 -5.07 34.49
CA HIS A 796 8.93 -4.19 35.64
C HIS A 796 10.22 -3.83 36.39
N SER A 797 11.12 -4.81 36.53
CA SER A 797 12.42 -4.67 37.20
C SER A 797 13.34 -3.63 36.53
N ALA A 798 13.27 -3.46 35.21
CA ALA A 798 14.06 -2.46 34.50
C ALA A 798 13.58 -1.03 34.81
N CYS A 799 12.25 -0.83 34.89
CA CYS A 799 11.68 0.45 35.32
C CYS A 799 12.05 0.78 36.77
N GLN A 800 11.94 -0.19 37.69
CA GLN A 800 12.33 0.00 39.08
C GLN A 800 13.82 0.33 39.23
N SER A 801 14.69 -0.36 38.47
CA SER A 801 16.13 -0.10 38.46
C SER A 801 16.44 1.35 38.03
N TYR A 802 15.77 1.86 37.00
CA TYR A 802 15.89 3.27 36.59
C TYR A 802 15.40 4.23 37.68
N ASN A 803 14.21 4.01 38.25
CA ASN A 803 13.68 4.86 39.32
C ASN A 803 14.63 4.93 40.51
N LEU A 804 15.21 3.79 40.90
CA LEU A 804 16.19 3.69 41.97
C LEU A 804 17.50 4.43 41.63
N ALA A 805 18.06 4.19 40.45
CA ALA A 805 19.32 4.81 40.03
C ALA A 805 19.20 6.33 39.89
N CYS A 806 18.08 6.80 39.34
CA CYS A 806 17.87 8.21 39.01
C CYS A 806 17.10 9.02 40.06
N GLY A 807 16.51 8.37 41.06
CA GLY A 807 15.57 9.02 41.99
C GLY A 807 14.33 9.56 41.26
N ALA A 808 13.91 8.86 40.21
CA ALA A 808 12.74 9.20 39.41
C ALA A 808 11.47 8.55 40.00
N SER A 809 10.31 8.90 39.46
CA SER A 809 8.98 8.41 39.86
C SER A 809 8.19 8.00 38.61
N LEU A 810 8.83 7.26 37.71
CA LEU A 810 8.14 6.64 36.59
C LEU A 810 7.12 5.62 37.13
N ASP A 811 5.92 5.58 36.57
CA ASP A 811 4.92 4.62 36.98
C ASP A 811 5.23 3.24 36.37
N CYS A 812 5.89 2.38 37.14
CA CYS A 812 6.21 1.02 36.70
C CYS A 812 5.00 0.07 36.72
N SER A 813 3.85 0.52 37.23
CA SER A 813 2.62 -0.28 37.24
C SER A 813 1.87 -0.22 35.91
N ASP A 814 2.27 0.68 35.00
CA ASP A 814 1.70 0.81 33.66
C ASP A 814 1.91 -0.48 32.85
N GLN A 815 0.87 -1.31 32.83
CA GLN A 815 0.85 -2.59 32.13
C GLN A 815 0.80 -2.43 30.60
N THR A 816 0.71 -1.22 30.05
CA THR A 816 0.86 -1.02 28.60
C THR A 816 2.32 -1.09 28.20
N LEU A 817 3.24 -0.54 29.01
CA LEU A 817 4.67 -0.49 28.69
C LEU A 817 5.49 -1.52 29.47
N PHE A 818 5.09 -1.82 30.71
CA PHE A 818 5.84 -2.67 31.63
C PHE A 818 5.11 -3.97 31.96
N SER A 819 5.88 -5.03 32.23
CA SER A 819 5.36 -6.30 32.76
C SER A 819 4.75 -6.11 34.15
N ASN A 820 4.04 -7.13 34.64
CA ASN A 820 3.71 -7.19 36.06
C ASN A 820 4.94 -7.59 36.90
N GLU A 821 4.86 -7.41 38.22
CA GLU A 821 5.95 -7.75 39.16
C GLU A 821 6.28 -9.25 39.21
N SER A 822 5.36 -10.12 38.78
CA SER A 822 5.48 -11.59 38.85
C SER A 822 6.04 -12.24 37.58
N GLU A 823 6.15 -11.52 36.47
CA GLU A 823 6.67 -12.01 35.20
C GLU A 823 8.20 -12.12 35.26
N GLY A 824 8.72 -13.34 35.05
CA GLY A 824 10.15 -13.68 35.17
C GLY A 824 10.96 -13.47 33.87
N GLU A 825 12.27 -13.66 33.97
CA GLU A 825 13.19 -13.61 32.82
C GLU A 825 12.73 -14.58 31.71
N GLY A 826 12.42 -14.03 30.53
CA GLY A 826 11.92 -14.77 29.37
C GLY A 826 10.49 -14.41 28.93
N LEU A 827 9.70 -13.75 29.78
CA LEU A 827 8.32 -13.31 29.47
C LEU A 827 8.19 -11.79 29.22
N CYS A 828 9.30 -11.06 29.32
CA CYS A 828 9.36 -9.62 29.11
C CYS A 828 10.73 -9.22 28.55
N THR A 829 10.80 -8.06 27.90
CA THR A 829 12.03 -7.50 27.34
C THR A 829 12.79 -6.70 28.39
N GLY A 830 14.04 -7.07 28.63
CA GLY A 830 14.96 -6.24 29.40
C GLY A 830 14.70 -6.24 30.91
N TRP A 831 15.61 -6.83 31.65
CA TRP A 831 15.57 -6.90 33.11
C TRP A 831 16.61 -5.97 33.73
N GLY A 832 16.30 -5.41 34.90
CA GLY A 832 17.27 -4.70 35.72
C GLY A 832 17.95 -5.66 36.69
N GLU A 833 19.28 -5.80 36.62
CA GLU A 833 20.05 -6.36 37.75
C GLU A 833 19.87 -5.40 38.94
N LEU A 834 19.08 -5.82 39.93
CA LEU A 834 18.82 -5.05 41.15
C LEU A 834 19.99 -5.10 42.15
N ASP A 835 21.06 -5.87 41.85
CA ASP A 835 22.11 -6.16 42.82
C ASP A 835 23.36 -5.27 42.72
N SER A 836 23.53 -4.47 43.78
CA SER A 836 24.78 -4.22 44.56
C SER A 836 25.03 -2.77 44.98
N TRP A 837 23.99 -2.01 45.35
CA TRP A 837 24.16 -0.72 46.08
C TRP A 837 23.19 -0.55 47.28
N LEU A 838 22.93 -1.64 48.00
CA LEU A 838 22.51 -1.59 49.41
C LEU A 838 23.72 -1.82 50.32
#